data_AF-A0A3A5PDB5-F1
#
_entry.id   AF-A0A3A5PDB5-F1
#
_cell.length_a   1.000
_cell.length_b   1.000
_cell.length_c   1.000
_cell.angle_alpha   90.00
_cell.angle_beta   90.00
_cell.angle_gamma   90.00
#
_symmetry.space_group_name_H-M   'P 1'
#
loop_
_entity.id
_entity.type
_entity.pdbx_description
1 polymer ?
#
loop_
_entity_poly.entity_id
_entity_poly.type
_entity_poly.pdbx_seq_one_letter_code
_entity_poly.pdbx_strand_id
1 'polypeptide(L)'
;MLTAMKSKSYFILTLLLLLSVQLNAGWQRPVTNYTRHTYKAGNQNWMLQQHDNGWMYVANSNGLLEFDGASWNLYPIRNAKARAMRIGNDGRIYIGGIGRFGYFTPNRLGGLDYTCLSDNLPPNSIVGVIWNILQDKERIYFQSDRSLFYWENNKLEYLEYPGEIYTSAILYNKFYIGAAEGVLVMDGKKFSLVPGSEMLGRVSGLLPYSGKILIATRYNGLFIYDGETVQKFNSVADSFMQHNRVFCAALNQSLLALGSVQDGVCLLDLEKDEMNVISINSGLQNKTVLSMSFDALNNLWLGLDNGIDCVHLSSPVSSLYGNKPVIGSGYSSIVYQGKLYLASNQGLYTTLPSTELNKEIPMTFVPGTGGQMWSFLNYDGKLFCASDNGVFVIDGDKMEHLDGIKGVRSLVPLNGHPDVLIAGTYGKYSGLHLLKKVAGRWQPAFRLKNFTYAAKSLMAESSGNALWVTNKDRGVCRLILSDDLQEVVSLKKYNHSAFPSGYDIFLTQVNSETVAVSHYGLWRYNQATDSLEEYHELENMLDGKAAYSYLTMDMAHNIWYVSGEALKLLRYDAVKNTYSKLPHDTFLKGSLIENYEHVNVYDGQAVVGTEEGFSLVRFSSTTVGKEKLSLQIRRVYLTGRRDSLIYGRSYHYTDSLVTIPYKHNSLRIEYNVNSNDASQSALFSYRLSEGSERGEWSEYSENTIKEFTGLHEGKYVFSVKLMTDKDQELVMTSFSFEILPPWYRTWWSYLIYAVTVGLLLYYIAYRIAVSRKHLLMQKELELYRQKQEFKKESELKDQKIDSLKEENLQAELSHKSEELIRTTLNIVRKNEMLMGIKKEVLGISHSISEENLVSLRRKTLRLLGQIETNIEHDDDLQAFQSTFDSVYHDFFRKLEEAYPELNNKDKLLCAYIKMNLLSKEIAPLLNISLRGVEISRYRLRKKLGLEEGENLAEFLQRFNK
;
A
#
# COMPACT_ATOMS: atom_id res chain seq x y z
N MET A 1 6.40 -69.78 37.02
CA MET A 1 6.11 -68.37 36.64
C MET A 1 7.35 -67.60 36.15
N LEU A 2 8.57 -67.84 36.66
CA LEU A 2 9.79 -67.14 36.22
C LEU A 2 10.32 -67.51 34.82
N THR A 3 9.97 -68.66 34.26
CA THR A 3 10.40 -69.10 32.91
C THR A 3 9.57 -68.48 31.78
N ALA A 4 8.31 -68.09 32.04
CA ALA A 4 7.44 -67.46 31.04
C ALA A 4 7.73 -65.97 30.81
N MET A 5 8.40 -65.29 31.76
CA MET A 5 8.80 -63.88 31.60
C MET A 5 10.05 -63.72 30.72
N LYS A 6 10.99 -64.67 30.75
CA LYS A 6 12.20 -64.61 29.91
C LYS A 6 11.87 -64.75 28.42
N SER A 7 10.95 -65.63 28.02
CA SER A 7 10.62 -65.80 26.59
C SER A 7 9.84 -64.59 26.02
N LYS A 8 9.01 -63.91 26.82
CA LYS A 8 8.36 -62.66 26.40
C LYS A 8 9.34 -61.51 26.21
N SER A 9 10.38 -61.39 27.05
CA SER A 9 11.43 -60.38 26.87
C SER A 9 12.27 -60.64 25.62
N TYR A 10 12.62 -61.89 25.30
CA TYR A 10 13.31 -62.22 24.05
C TYR A 10 12.43 -61.96 22.83
N PHE A 11 11.13 -62.29 22.90
CA PHE A 11 10.20 -62.04 21.79
C PHE A 11 10.01 -60.54 21.53
N ILE A 12 9.90 -59.71 22.57
CA ILE A 12 9.84 -58.24 22.47
C ILE A 12 11.15 -57.66 21.95
N LEU A 13 12.30 -58.21 22.35
CA LEU A 13 13.61 -57.78 21.83
C LEU A 13 13.78 -58.15 20.34
N THR A 14 13.34 -59.34 19.92
CA THR A 14 13.32 -59.72 18.49
C THR A 14 12.29 -58.94 17.69
N LEU A 15 11.14 -58.58 18.27
CA LEU A 15 10.12 -57.73 17.61
C LEU A 15 10.62 -56.28 17.45
N LEU A 16 11.41 -55.78 18.40
CA LEU A 16 12.09 -54.47 18.32
C LEU A 16 13.29 -54.48 17.38
N LEU A 17 14.03 -55.59 17.28
CA LEU A 17 15.11 -55.78 16.29
C LEU A 17 14.59 -55.90 14.85
N LEU A 18 13.34 -56.35 14.67
CA LEU A 18 12.66 -56.40 13.37
C LEU A 18 12.00 -55.06 12.97
N LEU A 19 12.02 -54.07 13.86
CA LEU A 19 11.53 -52.71 13.61
C LEU A 19 12.69 -51.71 13.53
N SER A 20 13.77 -52.06 12.82
CA SER A 20 14.66 -51.02 12.30
C SER A 20 13.93 -50.30 11.18
N VAL A 21 13.22 -49.22 11.49
CA VAL A 21 12.69 -48.31 10.48
C VAL A 21 13.88 -47.78 9.69
N GLN A 22 14.02 -48.22 8.44
CA GLN A 22 15.01 -47.62 7.54
C GLN A 22 14.64 -46.16 7.37
N LEU A 23 15.61 -45.28 7.63
CA LEU A 23 15.46 -43.87 7.29
C LEU A 23 15.56 -43.75 5.77
N ASN A 24 14.70 -42.94 5.17
CA ASN A 24 14.83 -42.57 3.77
C ASN A 24 15.20 -41.10 3.70
N ALA A 25 16.19 -40.79 2.88
CA ALA A 25 16.62 -39.42 2.60
C ALA A 25 16.32 -39.07 1.14
N GLY A 26 16.33 -37.80 0.78
CA GLY A 26 16.21 -37.42 -0.62
C GLY A 26 16.47 -35.95 -0.81
N TRP A 27 17.24 -35.58 -1.82
CA TRP A 27 17.52 -34.17 -2.11
C TRP A 27 16.25 -33.47 -2.58
N GLN A 28 15.67 -32.63 -1.72
CA GLN A 28 14.42 -31.94 -1.99
C GLN A 28 14.70 -30.56 -2.57
N ARG A 29 13.88 -30.18 -3.56
CA ARG A 29 13.84 -28.81 -4.07
C ARG A 29 13.47 -27.83 -2.94
N PRO A 30 14.01 -26.60 -2.96
CA PRO A 30 13.62 -25.61 -1.98
C PRO A 30 12.17 -25.20 -2.22
N VAL A 31 11.42 -25.09 -1.12
CA VAL A 31 10.05 -24.63 -1.10
C VAL A 31 9.97 -23.43 -0.16
N THR A 32 9.51 -22.29 -0.68
CA THR A 32 9.17 -21.15 0.18
C THR A 32 7.74 -21.32 0.66
N ASN A 33 7.56 -21.39 1.98
CA ASN A 33 6.27 -21.58 2.61
C ASN A 33 5.67 -20.24 3.08
N TYR A 34 4.55 -19.83 2.49
CA TYR A 34 3.75 -18.70 2.97
C TYR A 34 2.56 -19.24 3.78
N THR A 35 2.70 -19.19 5.11
CA THR A 35 1.65 -19.65 6.03
C THR A 35 0.48 -18.67 6.07
N ARG A 36 -0.69 -19.13 6.53
CA ARG A 36 -1.84 -18.24 6.80
C ARG A 36 -1.57 -17.11 7.80
N HIS A 37 -0.56 -17.27 8.65
CA HIS A 37 -0.14 -16.24 9.58
C HIS A 37 0.68 -15.14 8.89
N THR A 38 1.41 -15.50 7.82
CA THR A 38 2.17 -14.57 6.99
C THR A 38 1.24 -13.66 6.20
N TYR A 39 0.29 -14.22 5.45
CA TYR A 39 -0.63 -13.44 4.60
C TYR A 39 -1.93 -13.00 5.31
N LYS A 40 -2.15 -13.44 6.56
CA LYS A 40 -3.26 -13.02 7.45
C LYS A 40 -4.67 -13.14 6.85
N ALA A 41 -4.94 -14.22 6.10
CA ALA A 41 -6.25 -14.47 5.49
C ALA A 41 -6.76 -15.91 5.75
N GLY A 42 -7.72 -16.38 4.95
CA GLY A 42 -8.28 -17.73 5.06
C GLY A 42 -7.26 -18.82 4.74
N ASN A 43 -7.50 -20.06 5.16
CA ASN A 43 -6.57 -21.16 4.92
C ASN A 43 -6.52 -21.59 3.44
N GLN A 44 -7.68 -21.65 2.77
CA GLN A 44 -7.78 -22.21 1.42
C GLN A 44 -7.51 -21.17 0.32
N ASN A 45 -6.66 -21.55 -0.64
CA ASN A 45 -6.23 -20.75 -1.79
C ASN A 45 -6.60 -21.46 -3.10
N TRP A 46 -7.58 -20.93 -3.83
CA TRP A 46 -8.30 -21.66 -4.87
C TRP A 46 -7.88 -21.38 -6.30
N MET A 47 -7.26 -20.23 -6.53
CA MET A 47 -6.71 -19.84 -7.83
C MET A 47 -5.59 -18.85 -7.59
N LEU A 48 -4.55 -18.89 -8.41
CA LEU A 48 -3.46 -17.91 -8.35
C LEU A 48 -2.92 -17.61 -9.75
N GLN A 49 -2.45 -16.39 -9.96
CA GLN A 49 -1.87 -15.94 -11.22
C GLN A 49 -0.85 -14.84 -10.96
N GLN A 50 0.27 -14.86 -11.70
CA GLN A 50 1.21 -13.74 -11.73
C GLN A 50 0.71 -12.67 -12.69
N HIS A 51 0.80 -11.41 -12.30
CA HIS A 51 0.61 -10.26 -13.17
C HIS A 51 1.94 -9.90 -13.88
N ASP A 52 1.88 -9.25 -15.03
CA ASP A 52 3.05 -8.86 -15.83
C ASP A 52 4.07 -7.95 -15.10
N ASN A 53 3.70 -7.38 -13.95
CA ASN A 53 4.59 -6.59 -13.09
C ASN A 53 5.37 -7.45 -12.08
N GLY A 54 5.20 -8.78 -12.13
CA GLY A 54 5.81 -9.77 -11.24
C GLY A 54 5.00 -10.08 -9.98
N TRP A 55 3.93 -9.36 -9.68
CA TRP A 55 3.15 -9.59 -8.47
C TRP A 55 2.26 -10.82 -8.58
N MET A 56 2.09 -11.53 -7.47
CA MET A 56 1.23 -12.70 -7.37
C MET A 56 -0.14 -12.31 -6.81
N TYR A 57 -1.20 -12.74 -7.49
CA TYR A 57 -2.57 -12.58 -7.02
C TYR A 57 -3.17 -13.96 -6.72
N VAL A 58 -3.94 -14.04 -5.62
CA VAL A 58 -4.51 -15.32 -5.16
C VAL A 58 -5.96 -15.14 -4.73
N ALA A 59 -6.87 -15.95 -5.27
CA ALA A 59 -8.24 -16.08 -4.78
C ALA A 59 -8.25 -16.90 -3.48
N ASN A 60 -8.31 -16.21 -2.35
CA ASN A 60 -8.36 -16.78 -1.02
C ASN A 60 -9.81 -16.83 -0.49
N SER A 61 -10.09 -17.75 0.43
CA SER A 61 -11.40 -17.83 1.08
C SER A 61 -11.90 -16.52 1.72
N ASN A 62 -11.04 -15.55 2.02
CA ASN A 62 -11.43 -14.25 2.56
C ASN A 62 -11.47 -13.10 1.52
N GLY A 63 -11.02 -13.34 0.28
CA GLY A 63 -10.95 -12.30 -0.76
C GLY A 63 -9.77 -12.49 -1.73
N LEU A 64 -9.39 -11.41 -2.40
CA LEU A 64 -8.21 -11.36 -3.26
C LEU A 64 -6.98 -11.05 -2.41
N LEU A 65 -5.98 -11.92 -2.43
CA LEU A 65 -4.65 -11.62 -1.93
C LEU A 65 -3.79 -11.05 -3.06
N GLU A 66 -2.96 -10.07 -2.73
CA GLU A 66 -1.90 -9.51 -3.56
C GLU A 66 -0.57 -9.67 -2.83
N PHE A 67 0.44 -10.17 -3.53
CA PHE A 67 1.80 -10.29 -3.05
C PHE A 67 2.76 -9.62 -4.01
N ASP A 68 3.52 -8.65 -3.50
CA ASP A 68 4.41 -7.80 -4.29
C ASP A 68 5.88 -8.22 -4.28
N GLY A 69 6.17 -9.40 -3.73
CA GLY A 69 7.54 -9.89 -3.49
C GLY A 69 8.00 -9.73 -2.04
N ALA A 70 7.38 -8.83 -1.25
CA ALA A 70 7.76 -8.60 0.15
C ALA A 70 6.58 -8.65 1.12
N SER A 71 5.40 -8.17 0.71
CA SER A 71 4.25 -7.97 1.57
C SER A 71 2.95 -8.50 0.94
N TRP A 72 2.06 -9.00 1.81
CA TRP A 72 0.74 -9.51 1.42
C TRP A 72 -0.35 -8.49 1.78
N ASN A 73 -1.26 -8.23 0.83
CA ASN A 73 -2.44 -7.39 1.00
C ASN A 73 -3.71 -8.20 0.73
N LEU A 74 -4.75 -8.00 1.55
CA LEU A 74 -6.04 -8.66 1.37
C LEU A 74 -7.13 -7.65 0.98
N TYR A 75 -7.83 -7.94 -0.10
CA TYR A 75 -8.98 -7.18 -0.60
C TYR A 75 -10.26 -8.03 -0.52
N PRO A 76 -11.20 -7.74 0.39
CA PRO A 76 -12.38 -8.58 0.61
C PRO A 76 -13.44 -8.41 -0.48
N ILE A 77 -14.20 -9.48 -0.75
CA ILE A 77 -15.33 -9.47 -1.70
C ILE A 77 -16.70 -9.42 -0.99
N ARG A 78 -17.00 -8.32 -0.29
CA ARG A 78 -18.28 -8.08 0.42
C ARG A 78 -18.81 -9.31 1.20
N ASN A 79 -17.98 -9.86 2.09
CA ASN A 79 -18.29 -11.02 2.94
C ASN A 79 -18.59 -12.35 2.20
N ALA A 80 -18.19 -12.50 0.93
CA ALA A 80 -18.20 -13.79 0.24
C ALA A 80 -16.82 -14.46 0.29
N LYS A 81 -16.80 -15.79 0.03
CA LYS A 81 -15.54 -16.53 -0.11
C LYS A 81 -15.11 -16.57 -1.56
N ALA A 82 -13.88 -16.14 -1.87
CA ALA A 82 -13.37 -16.20 -3.23
C ALA A 82 -12.91 -17.63 -3.59
N ARG A 83 -13.11 -18.01 -4.84
CA ARG A 83 -12.83 -19.35 -5.39
C ARG A 83 -12.13 -19.29 -6.75
N ALA A 84 -12.40 -18.26 -7.55
CA ALA A 84 -11.78 -18.10 -8.85
C ALA A 84 -11.32 -16.66 -9.04
N MET A 85 -10.24 -16.48 -9.80
CA MET A 85 -9.79 -15.18 -10.25
C MET A 85 -9.19 -15.25 -11.66
N ARG A 86 -9.19 -14.12 -12.36
CA ARG A 86 -8.51 -13.95 -13.64
C ARG A 86 -8.04 -12.51 -13.77
N ILE A 87 -6.77 -12.33 -14.11
CA ILE A 87 -6.25 -11.03 -14.55
C ILE A 87 -6.72 -10.83 -15.99
N GLY A 88 -7.49 -9.77 -16.22
CA GLY A 88 -8.02 -9.42 -17.52
C GLY A 88 -7.06 -8.53 -18.31
N ASN A 89 -7.08 -8.66 -19.64
CA ASN A 89 -6.28 -7.84 -20.55
C ASN A 89 -6.68 -6.34 -20.53
N ASP A 90 -7.82 -6.01 -19.92
CA ASP A 90 -8.34 -4.66 -19.72
C ASP A 90 -7.82 -3.98 -18.45
N GLY A 91 -6.87 -4.63 -17.75
CA GLY A 91 -6.31 -4.13 -16.50
C GLY A 91 -7.27 -4.27 -15.31
N ARG A 92 -8.26 -5.17 -15.36
CA ARG A 92 -9.10 -5.52 -14.21
C ARG A 92 -8.73 -6.89 -13.66
N ILE A 93 -8.90 -7.08 -12.37
CA ILE A 93 -8.79 -8.41 -11.75
C ILE A 93 -10.20 -8.93 -11.48
N TYR A 94 -10.66 -9.83 -12.33
CA TYR A 94 -11.94 -10.49 -12.18
C TYR A 94 -11.88 -11.52 -11.05
N ILE A 95 -12.93 -11.56 -10.24
CA ILE A 95 -13.00 -12.46 -9.09
C ILE A 95 -14.40 -13.03 -8.92
N GLY A 96 -14.45 -14.29 -8.53
CA GLY A 96 -15.66 -15.06 -8.35
C GLY A 96 -15.60 -15.89 -7.07
N GLY A 97 -16.74 -16.05 -6.43
CA GLY A 97 -16.85 -16.75 -5.17
C GLY A 97 -18.19 -17.45 -5.00
N ILE A 98 -18.54 -17.72 -3.75
CA ILE A 98 -19.83 -18.29 -3.40
C ILE A 98 -20.91 -17.20 -3.52
N GLY A 99 -21.81 -17.36 -4.48
CA GLY A 99 -22.99 -16.52 -4.69
C GLY A 99 -22.73 -15.14 -5.28
N ARG A 100 -21.47 -14.75 -5.49
CA ARG A 100 -21.08 -13.41 -5.95
C ARG A 100 -19.88 -13.44 -6.89
N PHE A 101 -19.86 -12.52 -7.83
CA PHE A 101 -18.70 -12.27 -8.68
C PHE A 101 -18.67 -10.81 -9.15
N GLY A 102 -17.49 -10.40 -9.60
CA GLY A 102 -17.22 -9.02 -9.99
C GLY A 102 -15.77 -8.83 -10.41
N TYR A 103 -15.26 -7.63 -10.20
CA TYR A 103 -13.87 -7.30 -10.51
C TYR A 103 -13.31 -6.24 -9.55
N PHE A 104 -11.98 -6.20 -9.48
CA PHE A 104 -11.21 -5.18 -8.80
C PHE A 104 -10.57 -4.22 -9.81
N THR A 105 -10.58 -2.94 -9.48
CA THR A 105 -9.87 -1.87 -10.21
C THR A 105 -8.96 -1.09 -9.27
N PRO A 106 -7.77 -0.64 -9.72
CA PRO A 106 -6.89 0.19 -8.91
C PRO A 106 -7.53 1.52 -8.54
N ASN A 107 -7.36 1.92 -7.28
CA ASN A 107 -7.78 3.22 -6.77
C ASN A 107 -6.60 4.19 -6.67
N ARG A 108 -6.90 5.48 -6.47
CA ARG A 108 -5.88 6.55 -6.41
C ARG A 108 -4.86 6.43 -5.27
N LEU A 109 -5.12 5.56 -4.28
CA LEU A 109 -4.26 5.33 -3.12
C LEU A 109 -3.45 4.03 -3.25
N GLY A 110 -3.46 3.40 -4.42
CA GLY A 110 -2.75 2.13 -4.68
C GLY A 110 -3.45 0.89 -4.15
N GLY A 111 -4.64 1.02 -3.59
CA GLY A 111 -5.50 -0.10 -3.23
C GLY A 111 -6.35 -0.58 -4.42
N LEU A 112 -7.15 -1.60 -4.19
CA LEU A 112 -8.10 -2.14 -5.17
C LEU A 112 -9.53 -1.98 -4.67
N ASP A 113 -10.39 -1.40 -5.51
CA ASP A 113 -11.81 -1.23 -5.22
C ASP A 113 -12.62 -2.34 -5.90
N TYR A 114 -13.52 -2.97 -5.15
CA TYR A 114 -14.36 -4.07 -5.63
C TYR A 114 -15.68 -3.57 -6.24
N THR A 115 -15.96 -3.97 -7.48
CA THR A 115 -17.26 -3.79 -8.15
C THR A 115 -17.97 -5.14 -8.27
N CYS A 116 -19.16 -5.26 -7.67
CA CYS A 116 -19.97 -6.47 -7.70
C CYS A 116 -20.85 -6.49 -8.96
N LEU A 117 -20.67 -7.47 -9.84
CA LEU A 117 -21.46 -7.62 -11.07
C LEU A 117 -22.76 -8.41 -10.83
N SER A 118 -22.74 -9.39 -9.93
CA SER A 118 -23.89 -10.24 -9.63
C SER A 118 -25.08 -9.48 -9.02
N ASP A 119 -24.86 -8.27 -8.48
CA ASP A 119 -25.94 -7.43 -7.95
C ASP A 119 -26.91 -6.94 -9.06
N ASN A 120 -26.49 -6.99 -10.33
CA ASN A 120 -27.31 -6.60 -11.49
C ASN A 120 -28.15 -7.76 -12.08
N LEU A 121 -28.08 -8.96 -11.49
CA LEU A 121 -28.87 -10.10 -11.94
C LEU A 121 -30.33 -9.98 -11.48
N PRO A 122 -31.30 -10.59 -12.19
CA PRO A 122 -32.69 -10.63 -11.77
C PRO A 122 -32.85 -11.16 -10.33
N PRO A 123 -33.81 -10.63 -9.55
CA PRO A 123 -34.13 -11.16 -8.24
C PRO A 123 -34.52 -12.65 -8.38
N ASN A 124 -33.88 -13.53 -7.61
CA ASN A 124 -33.96 -15.01 -7.66
C ASN A 124 -32.97 -15.73 -8.58
N SER A 125 -32.03 -15.04 -9.23
CA SER A 125 -30.95 -15.71 -9.96
C SER A 125 -30.03 -16.49 -9.00
N ILE A 126 -29.85 -17.79 -9.23
CA ILE A 126 -28.94 -18.62 -8.42
C ILE A 126 -27.57 -18.63 -9.08
N VAL A 127 -26.61 -17.90 -8.50
CA VAL A 127 -25.24 -17.82 -9.02
C VAL A 127 -24.45 -19.12 -8.77
N GLY A 128 -24.70 -19.80 -7.65
CA GLY A 128 -23.91 -20.96 -7.23
C GLY A 128 -22.49 -20.57 -6.80
N VAL A 129 -21.52 -21.43 -7.06
CA VAL A 129 -20.10 -21.16 -6.83
C VAL A 129 -19.41 -20.89 -8.15
N ILE A 130 -18.71 -19.76 -8.28
CA ILE A 130 -17.86 -19.51 -9.45
C ILE A 130 -16.54 -20.27 -9.30
N TRP A 131 -16.33 -21.27 -10.15
CA TRP A 131 -15.16 -22.16 -10.12
C TRP A 131 -14.05 -21.75 -11.09
N ASN A 132 -14.40 -21.05 -12.17
CA ASN A 132 -13.41 -20.57 -13.13
C ASN A 132 -13.82 -19.25 -13.77
N ILE A 133 -12.83 -18.47 -14.22
CA ILE A 133 -13.04 -17.22 -14.97
C ILE A 133 -12.16 -17.23 -16.21
N LEU A 134 -12.77 -17.03 -17.36
CA LEU A 134 -12.13 -17.12 -18.67
C LEU A 134 -12.39 -15.84 -19.46
N GLN A 135 -11.41 -15.42 -20.26
CA GLN A 135 -11.55 -14.26 -21.13
C GLN A 135 -11.44 -14.70 -22.59
N ASP A 136 -12.45 -14.34 -23.39
CA ASP A 136 -12.44 -14.43 -24.85
C ASP A 136 -12.54 -13.01 -25.43
N LYS A 137 -11.41 -12.46 -25.90
CA LYS A 137 -11.32 -11.07 -26.38
C LYS A 137 -11.83 -10.09 -25.30
N GLU A 138 -12.95 -9.40 -25.54
CA GLU A 138 -13.57 -8.46 -24.59
C GLU A 138 -14.61 -9.10 -23.67
N ARG A 139 -15.00 -10.35 -23.93
CA ARG A 139 -16.01 -11.07 -23.16
C ARG A 139 -15.37 -11.84 -22.01
N ILE A 140 -15.93 -11.66 -20.81
CA ILE A 140 -15.48 -12.35 -19.60
C ILE A 140 -16.53 -13.36 -19.17
N TYR A 141 -16.16 -14.62 -19.10
CA TYR A 141 -16.99 -15.72 -18.64
C TYR A 141 -16.71 -16.03 -17.17
N PHE A 142 -17.75 -16.10 -16.35
CA PHE A 142 -17.75 -16.61 -14.99
C PHE A 142 -18.48 -17.94 -14.98
N GLN A 143 -17.74 -19.03 -14.81
CA GLN A 143 -18.29 -20.37 -14.81
C GLN A 143 -18.75 -20.77 -13.41
N SER A 144 -20.04 -21.03 -13.26
CA SER A 144 -20.65 -21.61 -12.07
C SER A 144 -20.84 -23.13 -12.21
N ASP A 145 -21.43 -23.76 -11.19
CA ASP A 145 -21.73 -25.20 -11.19
C ASP A 145 -22.56 -25.63 -12.41
N ARG A 146 -23.51 -24.78 -12.87
CA ARG A 146 -24.48 -25.11 -13.93
C ARG A 146 -24.73 -23.98 -14.92
N SER A 147 -24.02 -22.86 -14.82
CA SER A 147 -24.24 -21.71 -15.69
C SER A 147 -22.92 -21.07 -16.09
N LEU A 148 -22.89 -20.49 -17.28
CA LEU A 148 -21.83 -19.59 -17.74
C LEU A 148 -22.41 -18.18 -17.79
N PHE A 149 -22.07 -17.36 -16.80
CA PHE A 149 -22.35 -15.92 -16.86
C PHE A 149 -21.31 -15.28 -17.77
N TYR A 150 -21.69 -14.36 -18.64
CA TYR A 150 -20.72 -13.60 -19.43
C TYR A 150 -21.02 -12.11 -19.40
N TRP A 151 -19.94 -11.34 -19.26
CA TRP A 151 -19.95 -9.89 -19.22
C TRP A 151 -19.26 -9.34 -20.45
N GLU A 152 -19.97 -8.51 -21.22
CA GLU A 152 -19.51 -7.90 -22.47
C GLU A 152 -20.26 -6.59 -22.70
N ASN A 153 -19.58 -5.54 -23.15
CA ASN A 153 -20.21 -4.23 -23.43
C ASN A 153 -21.05 -3.67 -22.26
N ASN A 154 -20.56 -3.82 -21.02
CA ASN A 154 -21.25 -3.46 -19.78
C ASN A 154 -22.60 -4.17 -19.55
N LYS A 155 -22.89 -5.25 -20.28
CA LYS A 155 -24.08 -6.09 -20.08
C LYS A 155 -23.68 -7.44 -19.52
N LEU A 156 -24.51 -7.95 -18.62
CA LEU A 156 -24.35 -9.26 -18.01
C LEU A 156 -25.47 -10.18 -18.51
N GLU A 157 -25.09 -11.29 -19.11
CA GLU A 157 -25.98 -12.34 -19.59
C GLU A 157 -25.52 -13.71 -19.05
N TYR A 158 -26.33 -14.75 -19.21
CA TYR A 158 -25.95 -16.10 -18.81
C TYR A 158 -26.51 -17.18 -19.74
N LEU A 159 -25.83 -18.31 -19.76
CA LEU A 159 -26.21 -19.55 -20.43
C LEU A 159 -26.27 -20.68 -19.40
N GLU A 160 -27.37 -21.43 -19.37
CA GLU A 160 -27.51 -22.60 -18.49
C GLU A 160 -27.01 -23.87 -19.18
N TYR A 161 -26.37 -24.72 -18.40
CA TYR A 161 -25.99 -26.08 -18.76
C TYR A 161 -26.78 -27.07 -17.87
N PRO A 162 -27.40 -28.14 -18.44
CA PRO A 162 -28.20 -29.07 -17.66
C PRO A 162 -27.39 -29.87 -16.63
N GLY A 163 -26.09 -30.11 -16.87
CA GLY A 163 -25.22 -30.88 -15.99
C GLY A 163 -24.36 -30.02 -15.06
N GLU A 164 -23.44 -30.68 -14.33
CA GLU A 164 -22.39 -29.99 -13.55
C GLU A 164 -21.17 -29.74 -14.44
N ILE A 165 -20.65 -28.51 -14.43
CA ILE A 165 -19.42 -28.15 -15.13
C ILE A 165 -18.25 -28.33 -14.16
N TYR A 166 -17.38 -29.31 -14.45
CA TYR A 166 -16.22 -29.61 -13.61
C TYR A 166 -15.01 -28.73 -13.91
N THR A 167 -14.80 -28.42 -15.18
CA THR A 167 -13.68 -27.60 -15.66
C THR A 167 -14.06 -26.93 -16.97
N SER A 168 -13.36 -25.86 -17.32
CA SER A 168 -13.60 -25.11 -18.55
C SER A 168 -12.30 -24.49 -19.04
N ALA A 169 -12.13 -24.42 -20.36
CA ALA A 169 -10.95 -23.82 -20.98
C ALA A 169 -11.29 -23.26 -22.36
N ILE A 170 -10.63 -22.16 -22.73
CA ILE A 170 -10.67 -21.63 -24.09
C ILE A 170 -9.34 -22.00 -24.74
N LEU A 171 -9.39 -22.92 -25.71
CA LEU A 171 -8.23 -23.45 -26.40
C LEU A 171 -8.48 -23.42 -27.91
N TYR A 172 -7.50 -22.97 -28.69
CA TYR A 172 -7.60 -22.91 -30.15
C TYR A 172 -8.88 -22.21 -30.66
N ASN A 173 -9.23 -21.07 -30.04
CA ASN A 173 -10.44 -20.28 -30.31
C ASN A 173 -11.78 -21.00 -30.12
N LYS A 174 -11.79 -22.08 -29.34
CA LYS A 174 -13.00 -22.83 -28.98
C LYS A 174 -13.13 -22.91 -27.47
N PHE A 175 -14.36 -22.80 -26.98
CA PHE A 175 -14.67 -22.90 -25.56
C PHE A 175 -15.06 -24.35 -25.24
N TYR A 176 -14.30 -24.99 -24.37
CA TYR A 176 -14.52 -26.35 -23.92
C TYR A 176 -14.99 -26.38 -22.47
N ILE A 177 -15.88 -27.31 -22.17
CA ILE A 177 -16.28 -27.68 -20.81
C ILE A 177 -16.02 -29.17 -20.59
N GLY A 178 -15.56 -29.52 -19.40
CA GLY A 178 -15.57 -30.90 -18.91
C GLY A 178 -16.77 -31.12 -18.01
N ALA A 179 -17.59 -32.11 -18.32
CA ALA A 179 -18.79 -32.48 -17.59
C ALA A 179 -18.84 -34.00 -17.34
N ALA A 180 -19.93 -34.50 -16.77
CA ALA A 180 -20.11 -35.94 -16.49
C ALA A 180 -20.12 -36.78 -17.77
N GLU A 181 -20.61 -36.22 -18.87
CA GLU A 181 -20.75 -36.87 -20.16
C GLU A 181 -19.42 -36.97 -20.94
N GLY A 182 -18.41 -36.18 -20.55
CA GLY A 182 -17.14 -36.06 -21.26
C GLY A 182 -16.73 -34.60 -21.46
N VAL A 183 -16.01 -34.33 -22.55
CA VAL A 183 -15.62 -32.97 -22.95
C VAL A 183 -16.60 -32.48 -24.00
N LEU A 184 -17.20 -31.31 -23.79
CA LEU A 184 -18.08 -30.66 -24.75
C LEU A 184 -17.46 -29.39 -25.28
N VAL A 185 -17.72 -29.08 -26.54
CA VAL A 185 -17.36 -27.83 -27.19
C VAL A 185 -18.60 -26.94 -27.33
N MET A 186 -18.47 -25.68 -26.97
CA MET A 186 -19.53 -24.68 -27.11
C MET A 186 -19.42 -24.00 -28.48
N ASP A 187 -20.52 -24.03 -29.23
CA ASP A 187 -20.70 -23.27 -30.47
C ASP A 187 -21.96 -22.40 -30.35
N GLY A 188 -21.76 -21.09 -30.25
CA GLY A 188 -22.80 -20.13 -29.88
C GLY A 188 -23.39 -20.42 -28.50
N LYS A 189 -24.63 -20.94 -28.47
CA LYS A 189 -25.35 -21.33 -27.23
C LYS A 189 -25.56 -22.84 -27.11
N LYS A 190 -24.97 -23.64 -27.99
CA LYS A 190 -25.12 -25.11 -28.00
C LYS A 190 -23.83 -25.76 -27.54
N PHE A 191 -23.96 -26.84 -26.77
CA PHE A 191 -22.85 -27.70 -26.37
C PHE A 191 -22.91 -29.00 -27.16
N SER A 192 -21.81 -29.37 -27.81
CA SER A 192 -21.68 -30.61 -28.57
C SER A 192 -20.59 -31.48 -27.95
N LEU A 193 -20.87 -32.76 -27.75
CA LEU A 193 -19.93 -33.71 -27.18
C LEU A 193 -18.76 -33.95 -28.15
N VAL A 194 -17.54 -33.97 -27.63
CA VAL A 194 -16.35 -34.40 -28.37
C VAL A 194 -16.37 -35.93 -28.47
N PRO A 195 -16.38 -36.52 -29.68
CA PRO A 195 -16.43 -37.97 -29.85
C PRO A 195 -15.27 -38.67 -29.15
N GLY A 196 -15.57 -39.74 -28.39
CA GLY A 196 -14.57 -40.52 -27.65
C GLY A 196 -14.18 -39.91 -26.29
N SER A 197 -14.74 -38.76 -25.90
CA SER A 197 -14.48 -38.14 -24.61
C SER A 197 -15.28 -38.76 -23.44
N GLU A 198 -16.25 -39.63 -23.74
CA GLU A 198 -17.13 -40.30 -22.77
C GLU A 198 -16.36 -41.24 -21.83
N MET A 199 -15.20 -41.74 -22.26
CA MET A 199 -14.35 -42.67 -21.51
C MET A 199 -13.41 -41.98 -20.49
N LEU A 200 -13.32 -40.65 -20.51
CA LEU A 200 -12.36 -39.88 -19.70
C LEU A 200 -12.70 -39.89 -18.20
N GLY A 201 -13.97 -40.08 -17.85
CA GLY A 201 -14.46 -39.83 -16.49
C GLY A 201 -14.35 -38.35 -16.12
N ARG A 202 -14.12 -38.04 -14.84
CA ARG A 202 -14.04 -36.65 -14.38
C ARG A 202 -12.74 -35.98 -14.84
N VAL A 203 -12.85 -34.96 -15.70
CA VAL A 203 -11.74 -34.14 -16.18
C VAL A 203 -11.34 -33.10 -15.12
N SER A 204 -10.04 -32.99 -14.87
CA SER A 204 -9.45 -32.04 -13.92
C SER A 204 -8.74 -30.87 -14.61
N GLY A 205 -8.29 -31.03 -15.86
CA GLY A 205 -7.67 -29.95 -16.62
C GLY A 205 -7.66 -30.20 -18.13
N LEU A 206 -7.73 -29.11 -18.89
CA LEU A 206 -7.59 -29.06 -20.35
C LEU A 206 -6.46 -28.09 -20.67
N LEU A 207 -5.39 -28.58 -21.31
CA LEU A 207 -4.13 -27.86 -21.46
C LEU A 207 -3.68 -27.89 -22.93
N PRO A 208 -3.12 -26.78 -23.47
CA PRO A 208 -2.56 -26.78 -24.82
C PRO A 208 -1.20 -27.48 -24.84
N TYR A 209 -1.02 -28.49 -25.68
CA TYR A 209 0.24 -29.23 -25.82
C TYR A 209 0.51 -29.62 -27.27
N SER A 210 1.61 -29.14 -27.84
CA SER A 210 2.06 -29.49 -29.21
C SER A 210 0.98 -29.35 -30.29
N GLY A 211 0.18 -28.28 -30.22
CA GLY A 211 -0.93 -28.03 -31.17
C GLY A 211 -2.19 -28.87 -30.92
N LYS A 212 -2.21 -29.69 -29.86
CA LYS A 212 -3.32 -30.55 -29.45
C LYS A 212 -3.79 -30.18 -28.04
N ILE A 213 -4.90 -30.78 -27.59
CA ILE A 213 -5.38 -30.61 -26.22
C ILE A 213 -4.95 -31.82 -25.39
N LEU A 214 -4.11 -31.58 -24.38
CA LEU A 214 -3.81 -32.54 -23.32
C LEU A 214 -4.91 -32.47 -22.26
N ILE A 215 -5.49 -33.63 -21.96
CA ILE A 215 -6.60 -33.80 -21.03
C ILE A 215 -6.07 -34.53 -19.80
N ALA A 216 -6.06 -33.85 -18.66
CA ALA A 216 -5.75 -34.45 -17.36
C ALA A 216 -7.05 -34.88 -16.68
N THR A 217 -7.20 -36.17 -16.42
CA THR A 217 -8.38 -36.72 -15.72
C THR A 217 -8.10 -36.86 -14.22
N ARG A 218 -9.14 -37.11 -13.43
CA ARG A 218 -9.00 -37.30 -11.98
C ARG A 218 -8.29 -38.60 -11.60
N TYR A 219 -8.55 -39.68 -12.34
CA TYR A 219 -8.10 -41.05 -12.04
C TYR A 219 -7.66 -41.86 -13.26
N ASN A 220 -8.11 -41.51 -14.47
CA ASN A 220 -8.00 -42.38 -15.65
C ASN A 220 -6.72 -42.13 -16.47
N GLY A 221 -5.78 -41.35 -15.95
CA GLY A 221 -4.55 -40.97 -16.64
C GLY A 221 -4.70 -39.76 -17.56
N LEU A 222 -3.74 -39.62 -18.48
CA LEU A 222 -3.69 -38.54 -19.46
C LEU A 222 -4.28 -38.98 -20.80
N PHE A 223 -4.86 -38.04 -21.53
CA PHE A 223 -5.38 -38.24 -22.89
C PHE A 223 -4.99 -37.06 -23.78
N ILE A 224 -4.88 -37.30 -25.08
CA ILE A 224 -4.66 -36.25 -26.08
C ILE A 224 -5.84 -36.23 -27.03
N TYR A 225 -6.33 -35.03 -27.30
CA TYR A 225 -7.30 -34.75 -28.35
C TYR A 225 -6.64 -33.93 -29.47
N ASP A 226 -6.59 -34.50 -30.67
CA ASP A 226 -5.94 -33.92 -31.85
C ASP A 226 -6.85 -33.03 -32.72
N GLY A 227 -8.11 -32.86 -32.32
CA GLY A 227 -9.14 -32.16 -33.10
C GLY A 227 -10.16 -33.10 -33.72
N GLU A 228 -9.88 -34.40 -33.79
CA GLU A 228 -10.78 -35.42 -34.33
C GLU A 228 -11.00 -36.56 -33.34
N THR A 229 -9.93 -37.08 -32.74
CA THR A 229 -9.95 -38.26 -31.89
C THR A 229 -9.36 -38.00 -30.51
N VAL A 230 -9.95 -38.64 -29.50
CA VAL A 230 -9.41 -38.69 -28.13
C VAL A 230 -8.66 -40.01 -27.98
N GLN A 231 -7.38 -39.94 -27.62
CA GLN A 231 -6.52 -41.11 -27.43
C GLN A 231 -5.85 -41.07 -26.06
N LYS A 232 -5.65 -42.25 -25.46
CA LYS A 232 -4.94 -42.35 -24.19
C LYS A 232 -3.46 -42.01 -24.38
N PHE A 233 -2.93 -41.16 -23.51
CA PHE A 233 -1.51 -40.82 -23.42
C PHE A 233 -0.92 -41.55 -22.22
N ASN A 234 -0.31 -42.72 -22.46
CA ASN A 234 0.29 -43.50 -21.38
C ASN A 234 1.52 -42.76 -20.85
N SER A 235 1.60 -42.63 -19.52
CA SER A 235 2.73 -42.03 -18.83
C SER A 235 2.99 -42.73 -17.50
N VAL A 236 4.19 -42.58 -16.96
CA VAL A 236 4.51 -43.06 -15.60
C VAL A 236 3.60 -42.44 -14.52
N ALA A 237 2.99 -41.28 -14.80
CA ALA A 237 2.08 -40.60 -13.88
C ALA A 237 0.72 -41.30 -13.72
N ASP A 238 0.33 -42.24 -14.59
CA ASP A 238 -0.95 -42.95 -14.50
C ASP A 238 -1.18 -43.57 -13.11
N SER A 239 -0.15 -44.18 -12.52
CA SER A 239 -0.21 -44.76 -11.17
C SER A 239 -0.46 -43.70 -10.09
N PHE A 240 0.20 -42.55 -10.19
CA PHE A 240 -0.03 -41.43 -9.27
C PHE A 240 -1.47 -40.92 -9.37
N MET A 241 -1.99 -40.77 -10.59
CA MET A 241 -3.34 -40.27 -10.84
C MET A 241 -4.42 -41.21 -10.28
N GLN A 242 -4.23 -42.53 -10.40
CA GLN A 242 -5.16 -43.54 -9.89
C GLN A 242 -5.31 -43.50 -8.36
N HIS A 243 -4.24 -43.17 -7.63
CA HIS A 243 -4.24 -43.23 -6.16
C HIS A 243 -4.46 -41.89 -5.47
N ASN A 244 -4.10 -40.77 -6.10
CA ASN A 244 -3.98 -39.48 -5.39
C ASN A 244 -5.07 -38.45 -5.68
N ARG A 245 -6.04 -38.77 -6.55
CA ARG A 245 -7.15 -37.88 -6.94
C ARG A 245 -6.64 -36.53 -7.44
N VAL A 246 -6.33 -36.45 -8.73
CA VAL A 246 -5.90 -35.19 -9.36
C VAL A 246 -7.01 -34.15 -9.32
N PHE A 247 -6.69 -32.95 -8.85
CA PHE A 247 -7.62 -31.83 -8.70
C PHE A 247 -7.39 -30.74 -9.75
N CYS A 248 -6.13 -30.38 -10.00
CA CYS A 248 -5.75 -29.34 -10.96
C CYS A 248 -4.49 -29.75 -11.72
N ALA A 249 -4.27 -29.12 -12.88
CA ALA A 249 -3.10 -29.35 -13.69
C ALA A 249 -2.61 -28.05 -14.31
N ALA A 250 -1.29 -27.91 -14.45
CA ALA A 250 -0.65 -26.78 -15.11
C ALA A 250 0.47 -27.32 -16.01
N LEU A 251 0.67 -26.69 -17.16
CA LEU A 251 1.67 -27.12 -18.13
C LEU A 251 2.56 -25.94 -18.51
N ASN A 252 3.87 -26.16 -18.49
CA ASN A 252 4.86 -25.22 -18.99
C ASN A 252 5.80 -25.96 -19.94
N GLN A 253 5.68 -25.68 -21.23
CA GLN A 253 6.39 -26.40 -22.30
C GLN A 253 6.11 -27.92 -22.23
N SER A 254 7.09 -28.74 -21.88
CA SER A 254 6.95 -30.19 -21.68
C SER A 254 6.71 -30.60 -20.22
N LEU A 255 6.86 -29.69 -19.26
CA LEU A 255 6.73 -29.98 -17.84
C LEU A 255 5.27 -29.85 -17.39
N LEU A 256 4.63 -30.99 -17.15
CA LEU A 256 3.28 -31.09 -16.61
C LEU A 256 3.32 -31.19 -15.08
N ALA A 257 2.67 -30.25 -14.41
CA ALA A 257 2.38 -30.33 -12.98
C ALA A 257 0.95 -30.86 -12.76
N LEU A 258 0.81 -31.90 -11.93
CA LEU A 258 -0.45 -32.51 -11.53
C LEU A 258 -0.65 -32.35 -10.02
N GLY A 259 -1.56 -31.46 -9.64
CA GLY A 259 -1.90 -31.17 -8.25
C GLY A 259 -2.94 -32.18 -7.76
N SER A 260 -2.67 -32.80 -6.62
CA SER A 260 -3.50 -33.86 -6.06
C SER A 260 -4.12 -33.46 -4.72
N VAL A 261 -5.13 -34.22 -4.28
CA VAL A 261 -5.71 -34.04 -2.94
C VAL A 261 -4.91 -34.79 -1.88
N GLN A 262 -4.27 -35.90 -2.25
CA GLN A 262 -3.75 -36.87 -1.28
C GLN A 262 -2.24 -36.86 -1.14
N ASP A 263 -1.46 -36.35 -2.11
CA ASP A 263 0.00 -36.43 -2.05
C ASP A 263 0.76 -35.30 -2.78
N GLY A 264 0.26 -34.07 -2.66
CA GLY A 264 0.98 -32.90 -3.16
C GLY A 264 0.93 -32.79 -4.69
N VAL A 265 2.06 -32.46 -5.30
CA VAL A 265 2.19 -32.24 -6.74
C VAL A 265 3.12 -33.26 -7.39
N CYS A 266 2.69 -33.83 -8.50
CA CYS A 266 3.52 -34.62 -9.39
C CYS A 266 4.01 -33.73 -10.55
N LEU A 267 5.32 -33.69 -10.76
CA LEU A 267 5.97 -33.07 -11.90
C LEU A 267 6.33 -34.17 -12.89
N LEU A 268 5.77 -34.14 -14.08
CA LEU A 268 6.01 -35.08 -15.17
C LEU A 268 6.66 -34.33 -16.35
N ASP A 269 7.85 -34.76 -16.76
CA ASP A 269 8.43 -34.35 -18.03
C ASP A 269 7.81 -35.21 -19.15
N LEU A 270 6.95 -34.61 -19.98
CA LEU A 270 6.21 -35.32 -21.02
C LEU A 270 7.10 -35.85 -22.15
N GLU A 271 8.31 -35.34 -22.32
CA GLU A 271 9.23 -35.79 -23.36
C GLU A 271 10.09 -36.97 -22.89
N LYS A 272 10.47 -36.97 -21.61
CA LYS A 272 11.30 -38.03 -21.01
C LYS A 272 10.50 -39.14 -20.35
N ASP A 273 9.22 -38.91 -20.09
CA ASP A 273 8.35 -39.77 -19.28
C ASP A 273 8.96 -40.05 -17.88
N GLU A 274 9.55 -39.01 -17.29
CA GLU A 274 10.11 -39.04 -15.94
C GLU A 274 9.24 -38.21 -14.99
N MET A 275 8.92 -38.77 -13.82
CA MET A 275 8.12 -38.07 -12.82
C MET A 275 8.84 -37.93 -11.48
N ASN A 276 8.55 -36.82 -10.80
CA ASN A 276 8.96 -36.56 -9.43
C ASN A 276 7.76 -36.07 -8.62
N VAL A 277 7.66 -36.44 -7.35
CA VAL A 277 6.56 -36.03 -6.47
C VAL A 277 7.10 -35.13 -5.37
N ILE A 278 6.40 -34.02 -5.14
CA ILE A 278 6.70 -33.07 -4.09
C ILE A 278 5.50 -33.05 -3.14
N SER A 279 5.73 -33.49 -1.91
CA SER A 279 4.70 -33.63 -0.87
C SER A 279 5.17 -32.99 0.44
N ILE A 280 4.47 -33.22 1.55
CA ILE A 280 4.86 -32.68 2.87
C ILE A 280 6.26 -33.15 3.28
N ASN A 281 6.64 -34.37 2.91
CA ASN A 281 7.98 -34.90 3.19
C ASN A 281 9.08 -34.16 2.41
N SER A 282 8.71 -33.46 1.34
CA SER A 282 9.60 -32.70 0.47
C SER A 282 9.66 -31.20 0.80
N GLY A 283 8.89 -30.73 1.79
CA GLY A 283 8.85 -29.31 2.20
C GLY A 283 7.51 -28.59 1.98
N LEU A 284 6.49 -29.25 1.40
CA LEU A 284 5.16 -28.62 1.31
C LEU A 284 4.49 -28.49 2.67
N GLN A 285 3.67 -27.44 2.85
CA GLN A 285 2.87 -27.23 4.06
C GLN A 285 1.65 -28.15 4.14
N ASN A 286 1.11 -28.57 2.99
CA ASN A 286 -0.13 -29.35 2.90
C ASN A 286 -0.10 -30.27 1.67
N LYS A 287 -0.78 -31.42 1.75
CA LYS A 287 -0.89 -32.38 0.63
C LYS A 287 -1.96 -32.02 -0.40
N THR A 288 -2.96 -31.23 -0.01
CA THR A 288 -4.08 -30.86 -0.88
C THR A 288 -3.70 -29.63 -1.70
N VAL A 289 -3.43 -29.85 -2.98
CA VAL A 289 -3.16 -28.79 -3.97
C VAL A 289 -4.45 -28.45 -4.69
N LEU A 290 -4.91 -27.20 -4.56
CA LEU A 290 -6.16 -26.72 -5.14
C LEU A 290 -5.95 -25.95 -6.44
N SER A 291 -4.82 -25.24 -6.57
CA SER A 291 -4.45 -24.51 -7.78
C SER A 291 -2.95 -24.42 -7.95
N MET A 292 -2.50 -24.22 -9.18
CA MET A 292 -1.09 -24.08 -9.51
C MET A 292 -0.89 -23.11 -10.66
N SER A 293 0.22 -22.38 -10.66
CA SER A 293 0.68 -21.60 -11.81
C SER A 293 2.20 -21.57 -11.82
N PHE A 294 2.77 -21.60 -13.02
CA PHE A 294 4.16 -21.22 -13.21
C PHE A 294 4.26 -19.69 -13.19
N ASP A 295 5.32 -19.17 -12.57
CA ASP A 295 5.70 -17.76 -12.67
C ASP A 295 6.64 -17.52 -13.86
N ALA A 296 7.00 -16.27 -14.11
CA ALA A 296 7.90 -15.87 -15.20
C ALA A 296 9.33 -16.41 -15.07
N LEU A 297 9.73 -16.89 -13.88
CA LEU A 297 11.01 -17.53 -13.61
C LEU A 297 10.93 -19.06 -13.67
N ASN A 298 9.77 -19.60 -14.07
CA ASN A 298 9.43 -21.01 -14.07
C ASN A 298 9.41 -21.66 -12.68
N ASN A 299 9.26 -20.90 -11.60
CA ASN A 299 8.90 -21.49 -10.31
C ASN A 299 7.44 -21.89 -10.31
N LEU A 300 7.09 -22.89 -9.51
CA LEU A 300 5.73 -23.40 -9.42
C LEU A 300 5.07 -22.92 -8.13
N TRP A 301 4.10 -22.02 -8.26
CA TRP A 301 3.27 -21.56 -7.16
C TRP A 301 2.09 -22.48 -6.96
N LEU A 302 1.83 -22.84 -5.70
CA LEU A 302 0.79 -23.78 -5.27
C LEU A 302 -0.17 -23.08 -4.31
N GLY A 303 -1.45 -23.05 -4.69
CA GLY A 303 -2.55 -22.70 -3.79
C GLY A 303 -3.02 -23.96 -3.09
N LEU A 304 -2.80 -24.03 -1.78
CA LEU A 304 -3.10 -25.21 -0.99
C LEU A 304 -4.40 -25.04 -0.19
N ASP A 305 -4.92 -26.14 0.37
CA ASP A 305 -6.02 -26.08 1.34
C ASP A 305 -5.61 -25.34 2.63
N ASN A 306 -4.32 -25.32 2.95
CA ASN A 306 -3.75 -24.49 4.00
C ASN A 306 -2.37 -23.98 3.60
N GLY A 307 -2.28 -22.69 3.27
CA GLY A 307 -1.04 -22.02 2.89
C GLY A 307 -0.86 -21.84 1.39
N ILE A 308 0.19 -21.13 1.03
CA ILE A 308 0.66 -20.93 -0.34
C ILE A 308 2.12 -21.35 -0.35
N ASP A 309 2.51 -22.21 -1.28
CA ASP A 309 3.90 -22.67 -1.43
C ASP A 309 4.45 -22.24 -2.79
N CYS A 310 5.72 -21.86 -2.83
CA CYS A 310 6.46 -21.63 -4.08
C CYS A 310 7.60 -22.65 -4.17
N VAL A 311 7.54 -23.53 -5.17
CA VAL A 311 8.57 -24.52 -5.44
C VAL A 311 9.57 -23.95 -6.44
N HIS A 312 10.82 -23.81 -6.01
CA HIS A 312 11.89 -23.24 -6.84
C HIS A 312 12.49 -24.30 -7.76
N LEU A 313 11.96 -24.42 -8.98
CA LEU A 313 12.33 -25.47 -9.93
C LEU A 313 13.73 -25.31 -10.52
N SER A 314 14.22 -24.08 -10.58
CA SER A 314 15.53 -23.74 -11.16
C SER A 314 16.63 -23.53 -10.12
N SER A 315 16.33 -23.72 -8.83
CA SER A 315 17.31 -23.48 -7.77
C SER A 315 18.50 -24.44 -7.88
N PRO A 316 19.75 -23.93 -7.77
CA PRO A 316 20.95 -24.77 -7.74
C PRO A 316 21.13 -25.49 -6.39
N VAL A 317 20.34 -25.14 -5.38
CA VAL A 317 20.44 -25.69 -4.02
C VAL A 317 19.29 -26.65 -3.75
N SER A 318 19.55 -27.74 -3.05
CA SER A 318 18.54 -28.71 -2.61
C SER A 318 18.90 -29.24 -1.23
N SER A 319 17.94 -29.44 -0.34
CA SER A 319 18.20 -29.92 1.04
C SER A 319 17.81 -31.37 1.24
N LEU A 320 18.56 -32.12 2.06
CA LEU A 320 18.42 -33.57 2.19
C LEU A 320 17.07 -34.05 2.76
N TYR A 321 16.32 -33.14 3.40
CA TYR A 321 15.05 -33.41 4.07
C TYR A 321 14.05 -32.25 3.95
N GLY A 322 14.17 -31.42 2.91
CA GLY A 322 13.28 -30.26 2.73
C GLY A 322 13.32 -29.33 3.94
N ASN A 323 14.53 -29.01 4.42
CA ASN A 323 14.79 -28.12 5.56
C ASN A 323 14.27 -28.62 6.91
N LYS A 324 14.10 -29.94 7.06
CA LYS A 324 13.77 -30.55 8.35
C LYS A 324 15.02 -31.13 9.01
N PRO A 325 15.30 -30.82 10.29
CA PRO A 325 16.48 -31.30 11.00
C PRO A 325 16.33 -32.77 11.45
N VAL A 326 16.03 -33.68 10.51
CA VAL A 326 15.78 -35.11 10.78
C VAL A 326 17.01 -35.79 11.40
N ILE A 327 18.20 -35.43 10.93
CA ILE A 327 19.49 -35.96 11.42
C ILE A 327 20.28 -34.92 12.23
N GLY A 328 19.63 -33.81 12.60
CA GLY A 328 20.26 -32.66 13.25
C GLY A 328 21.19 -31.86 12.31
N SER A 329 22.11 -31.09 12.88
CA SER A 329 23.03 -30.21 12.15
C SER A 329 24.20 -31.00 11.55
N GLY A 330 24.51 -30.76 10.27
CA GLY A 330 25.57 -31.49 9.56
C GLY A 330 26.92 -30.76 9.59
N TYR A 331 27.96 -31.45 10.06
CA TYR A 331 29.29 -30.87 10.25
C TYR A 331 30.30 -31.21 9.14
N SER A 332 30.25 -32.43 8.61
CA SER A 332 31.17 -32.86 7.56
C SER A 332 30.56 -33.97 6.71
N SER A 333 31.01 -34.07 5.47
CA SER A 333 30.55 -35.07 4.50
C SER A 333 31.74 -35.60 3.70
N ILE A 334 31.68 -36.86 3.30
CA ILE A 334 32.70 -37.47 2.44
C ILE A 334 32.14 -38.65 1.64
N VAL A 335 32.56 -38.79 0.40
CA VAL A 335 32.34 -39.99 -0.39
C VAL A 335 33.50 -40.95 -0.14
N TYR A 336 33.20 -42.15 0.37
CA TYR A 336 34.18 -43.18 0.66
C TYR A 336 33.65 -44.54 0.20
N GLN A 337 34.42 -45.23 -0.66
CA GLN A 337 34.08 -46.54 -1.22
C GLN A 337 32.66 -46.61 -1.82
N GLY A 338 32.25 -45.56 -2.55
CA GLY A 338 30.94 -45.48 -3.22
C GLY A 338 29.75 -45.16 -2.32
N LYS A 339 29.95 -44.93 -1.01
CA LYS A 339 28.92 -44.47 -0.07
C LYS A 339 29.19 -43.02 0.33
N LEU A 340 28.12 -42.24 0.52
CA LEU A 340 28.19 -40.90 1.10
C LEU A 340 28.02 -41.01 2.61
N TYR A 341 29.03 -40.56 3.35
CA TYR A 341 29.03 -40.47 4.81
C TYR A 341 28.74 -39.03 5.24
N LEU A 342 27.86 -38.90 6.24
CA LEU A 342 27.34 -37.64 6.73
C LEU A 342 27.52 -37.60 8.25
N ALA A 343 28.40 -36.73 8.72
CA ALA A 343 28.70 -36.50 10.12
C ALA A 343 27.79 -35.39 10.67
N SER A 344 26.92 -35.72 11.63
CA SER A 344 26.04 -34.74 12.27
C SER A 344 26.28 -34.64 13.78
N ASN A 345 25.56 -33.73 14.43
CA ASN A 345 25.54 -33.63 15.89
C ASN A 345 24.84 -34.81 16.60
N GLN A 346 24.19 -35.71 15.86
CA GLN A 346 23.50 -36.89 16.39
C GLN A 346 24.25 -38.20 16.10
N GLY A 347 25.16 -38.20 15.12
CA GLY A 347 26.09 -39.29 14.87
C GLY A 347 26.47 -39.41 13.40
N LEU A 348 26.83 -40.61 12.97
CA LEU A 348 27.23 -40.88 11.60
C LEU A 348 26.10 -41.55 10.82
N TYR A 349 25.81 -41.01 9.65
CA TYR A 349 24.83 -41.55 8.71
C TYR A 349 25.51 -41.93 7.40
N THR A 350 25.00 -42.96 6.73
CA THR A 350 25.46 -43.38 5.41
C THR A 350 24.29 -43.50 4.44
N THR A 351 24.52 -43.10 3.19
CA THR A 351 23.56 -43.16 2.08
C THR A 351 24.30 -43.35 0.75
N LEU A 352 23.56 -43.51 -0.34
CA LEU A 352 24.12 -43.52 -1.68
C LEU A 352 24.32 -42.08 -2.19
N PRO A 353 25.47 -41.76 -2.82
CA PRO A 353 25.59 -40.55 -3.61
C PRO A 353 24.51 -40.56 -4.70
N SER A 354 23.66 -39.54 -4.74
CA SER A 354 22.59 -39.43 -5.73
C SER A 354 22.43 -38.00 -6.17
N THR A 355 22.14 -37.84 -7.44
CA THR A 355 21.87 -36.57 -8.11
C THR A 355 20.39 -36.43 -8.46
N GLU A 356 19.55 -37.41 -8.13
CA GLU A 356 18.13 -37.35 -8.41
C GLU A 356 17.41 -36.53 -7.32
N LEU A 357 16.57 -35.59 -7.75
CA LEU A 357 15.81 -34.74 -6.84
C LEU A 357 14.48 -35.40 -6.47
N ASN A 358 14.01 -35.14 -5.25
CA ASN A 358 12.72 -35.59 -4.73
C ASN A 358 12.50 -37.12 -4.76
N LYS A 359 13.56 -37.90 -4.93
CA LYS A 359 13.54 -39.36 -4.84
C LYS A 359 14.04 -39.84 -3.49
N GLU A 360 13.33 -40.79 -2.90
CA GLU A 360 13.74 -41.44 -1.67
C GLU A 360 14.91 -42.40 -1.92
N ILE A 361 15.93 -42.27 -1.08
CA ILE A 361 17.19 -43.02 -1.09
C ILE A 361 17.37 -43.60 0.31
N PRO A 362 17.72 -44.90 0.44
CA PRO A 362 17.95 -45.50 1.75
C PRO A 362 19.07 -44.79 2.52
N MET A 363 18.79 -44.42 3.76
CA MET A 363 19.75 -43.88 4.71
C MET A 363 19.83 -44.77 5.94
N THR A 364 21.04 -44.99 6.44
CA THR A 364 21.29 -45.81 7.63
C THR A 364 22.13 -45.06 8.64
N PHE A 365 21.66 -45.02 9.88
CA PHE A 365 22.48 -44.60 11.01
C PHE A 365 23.53 -45.68 11.29
N VAL A 366 24.80 -45.31 11.45
CA VAL A 366 25.89 -46.24 11.76
C VAL A 366 25.84 -46.55 13.27
N PRO A 367 25.48 -47.79 13.68
CA PRO A 367 25.26 -48.10 15.10
C PRO A 367 26.51 -47.85 15.95
N GLY A 368 26.31 -47.34 17.16
CA GLY A 368 27.39 -47.04 18.11
C GLY A 368 28.07 -45.67 17.91
N THR A 369 27.75 -44.94 16.84
CA THR A 369 28.34 -43.62 16.54
C THR A 369 27.56 -42.43 17.11
N GLY A 370 26.61 -42.69 18.02
CA GLY A 370 25.76 -41.66 18.61
C GLY A 370 26.60 -40.61 19.35
N GLY A 371 26.35 -39.33 19.06
CA GLY A 371 27.14 -38.21 19.55
C GLY A 371 27.52 -37.24 18.44
N GLN A 372 28.39 -36.29 18.76
CA GLN A 372 28.82 -35.27 17.79
C GLN A 372 29.97 -35.78 16.93
N MET A 373 29.73 -35.87 15.63
CA MET A 373 30.72 -36.29 14.63
C MET A 373 31.25 -35.06 13.89
N TRP A 374 32.53 -34.73 14.05
CA TRP A 374 33.07 -33.42 13.66
C TRP A 374 33.67 -33.38 12.27
N SER A 375 34.52 -34.35 11.95
CA SER A 375 35.30 -34.32 10.71
C SER A 375 35.71 -35.72 10.26
N PHE A 376 36.07 -35.81 8.99
CA PHE A 376 36.56 -37.00 8.35
C PHE A 376 38.02 -36.85 7.93
N LEU A 377 38.78 -37.94 7.98
CA LEU A 377 40.09 -38.08 7.36
C LEU A 377 40.13 -39.39 6.59
N ASN A 378 40.29 -39.31 5.26
CA ASN A 378 40.60 -40.48 4.45
C ASN A 378 42.12 -40.68 4.41
N TYR A 379 42.60 -41.75 5.03
CA TYR A 379 44.02 -42.04 5.15
C TYR A 379 44.26 -43.55 5.26
N ASP A 380 45.37 -44.06 4.71
CA ASP A 380 45.70 -45.50 4.77
C ASP A 380 44.58 -46.40 4.21
N GLY A 381 43.84 -45.90 3.21
CA GLY A 381 42.69 -46.58 2.61
C GLY A 381 41.47 -46.72 3.53
N LYS A 382 41.50 -46.11 4.73
CA LYS A 382 40.46 -46.16 5.76
C LYS A 382 39.85 -44.78 5.97
N LEU A 383 38.61 -44.77 6.45
CA LEU A 383 37.93 -43.55 6.83
C LEU A 383 37.96 -43.38 8.34
N PHE A 384 38.68 -42.36 8.82
CA PHE A 384 38.68 -41.96 10.21
C PHE A 384 37.60 -40.90 10.45
N CYS A 385 36.78 -41.10 11.47
CA CYS A 385 35.72 -40.19 11.87
C CYS A 385 36.03 -39.64 13.26
N ALA A 386 36.32 -38.35 13.35
CA ALA A 386 36.61 -37.66 14.61
C ALA A 386 35.30 -37.29 15.31
N SER A 387 35.18 -37.64 16.60
CA SER A 387 33.96 -37.39 17.37
C SER A 387 34.23 -36.96 18.82
N ASP A 388 33.20 -36.47 19.48
CA ASP A 388 33.19 -36.24 20.93
C ASP A 388 33.51 -37.50 21.76
N ASN A 389 33.13 -38.67 21.27
CA ASN A 389 33.35 -39.98 21.88
C ASN A 389 34.65 -40.67 21.46
N GLY A 390 35.49 -40.04 20.62
CA GLY A 390 36.80 -40.57 20.24
C GLY A 390 37.01 -40.59 18.74
N VAL A 391 37.64 -41.65 18.24
CA VAL A 391 37.85 -41.86 16.80
C VAL A 391 37.19 -43.17 16.38
N PHE A 392 36.37 -43.10 15.35
CA PHE A 392 35.86 -44.30 14.67
C PHE A 392 36.65 -44.52 13.39
N VAL A 393 36.96 -45.78 13.09
CA VAL A 393 37.68 -46.18 11.88
C VAL A 393 36.78 -47.11 11.09
N ILE A 394 36.52 -46.73 9.84
CA ILE A 394 35.71 -47.50 8.91
C ILE A 394 36.63 -48.09 7.84
N ASP A 395 36.50 -49.41 7.66
CA ASP A 395 37.22 -50.22 6.67
C ASP A 395 36.22 -51.19 6.02
N GLY A 396 35.71 -50.81 4.84
CA GLY A 396 34.58 -51.51 4.23
C GLY A 396 33.30 -51.39 5.07
N ASP A 397 32.71 -52.52 5.41
CA ASP A 397 31.51 -52.59 6.28
C ASP A 397 31.86 -52.76 7.77
N LYS A 398 33.15 -52.82 8.12
CA LYS A 398 33.60 -52.91 9.51
C LYS A 398 33.84 -51.52 10.07
N MET A 399 33.34 -51.31 11.28
CA MET A 399 33.59 -50.13 12.08
C MET A 399 34.28 -50.54 13.37
N GLU A 400 35.38 -49.87 13.70
CA GLU A 400 36.13 -50.01 14.94
C GLU A 400 36.14 -48.67 15.68
N HIS A 401 35.88 -48.70 16.98
CA HIS A 401 36.01 -47.53 17.85
C HIS A 401 37.35 -47.60 18.59
N LEU A 402 38.14 -46.52 18.48
CA LEU A 402 39.44 -46.41 19.14
C LEU A 402 39.26 -45.89 20.57
N ASP A 403 39.20 -46.81 21.52
CA ASP A 403 39.14 -46.51 22.94
C ASP A 403 40.43 -45.81 23.45
N GLY A 404 40.27 -44.91 24.43
CA GLY A 404 41.40 -44.24 25.11
C GLY A 404 41.61 -42.77 24.71
N ILE A 405 40.88 -42.28 23.72
CA ILE A 405 40.86 -40.86 23.34
C ILE A 405 39.40 -40.36 23.25
N LYS A 406 39.14 -39.14 23.72
CA LYS A 406 37.81 -38.51 23.69
C LYS A 406 37.91 -37.05 23.30
N GLY A 407 36.81 -36.48 22.83
CA GLY A 407 36.71 -35.09 22.42
C GLY A 407 37.63 -34.79 21.24
N VAL A 408 37.66 -35.64 20.21
CA VAL A 408 38.52 -35.48 19.05
C VAL A 408 37.79 -34.64 18.01
N ARG A 409 38.40 -33.55 17.56
CA ARG A 409 37.80 -32.62 16.60
C ARG A 409 38.33 -32.80 15.19
N SER A 410 39.63 -33.02 15.07
CA SER A 410 40.32 -33.21 13.80
C SER A 410 41.49 -34.18 13.94
N LEU A 411 41.87 -34.77 12.82
CA LEU A 411 43.01 -35.67 12.67
C LEU A 411 43.85 -35.18 11.51
N VAL A 412 45.17 -35.21 11.65
CA VAL A 412 46.10 -34.87 10.57
C VAL A 412 47.20 -35.91 10.46
N PRO A 413 47.55 -36.39 9.26
CA PRO A 413 48.74 -37.21 9.06
C PRO A 413 50.00 -36.37 9.20
N LEU A 414 51.04 -36.94 9.81
CA LEU A 414 52.33 -36.27 9.90
C LEU A 414 53.21 -36.66 8.70
N ASN A 415 53.65 -35.66 7.95
CA ASN A 415 54.47 -35.90 6.76
C ASN A 415 55.82 -36.54 7.15
N GLY A 416 56.23 -37.54 6.39
CA GLY A 416 57.41 -38.37 6.70
C GLY A 416 57.15 -39.52 7.69
N HIS A 417 55.98 -39.60 8.32
CA HIS A 417 55.62 -40.65 9.29
C HIS A 417 54.28 -41.32 8.91
N PRO A 418 54.27 -42.27 7.95
CA PRO A 418 53.03 -42.84 7.42
C PRO A 418 52.25 -43.70 8.43
N ASP A 419 52.87 -44.06 9.55
CA ASP A 419 52.29 -44.83 10.65
C ASP A 419 51.79 -43.94 11.80
N VAL A 420 51.75 -42.61 11.62
CA VAL A 420 51.41 -41.64 12.68
C VAL A 420 50.30 -40.67 12.24
N LEU A 421 49.29 -40.51 13.09
CA LEU A 421 48.30 -39.44 13.03
C LEU A 421 48.33 -38.62 14.31
N ILE A 422 48.09 -37.31 14.21
CA ILE A 422 47.90 -36.43 15.35
C ILE A 422 46.42 -36.06 15.45
N ALA A 423 45.83 -36.33 16.61
CA ALA A 423 44.46 -35.97 16.96
C ALA A 423 44.42 -34.69 17.79
N GLY A 424 43.64 -33.73 17.34
CA GLY A 424 43.34 -32.50 18.07
C GLY A 424 42.13 -32.69 18.96
N THR A 425 42.30 -32.48 20.26
CA THR A 425 41.23 -32.68 21.24
C THR A 425 40.78 -31.40 21.93
N TYR A 426 39.59 -31.43 22.53
CA TYR A 426 38.98 -30.28 23.24
C TYR A 426 38.35 -30.66 24.59
N GLY A 427 37.86 -29.64 25.31
CA GLY A 427 37.22 -29.80 26.62
C GLY A 427 38.18 -30.31 27.69
N LYS A 428 37.71 -31.23 28.55
CA LYS A 428 38.54 -31.86 29.61
C LYS A 428 39.77 -32.58 29.06
N TYR A 429 39.74 -33.00 27.80
CA TYR A 429 40.81 -33.75 27.14
C TYR A 429 41.71 -32.90 26.25
N SER A 430 41.59 -31.56 26.30
CA SER A 430 42.29 -30.63 25.40
C SER A 430 43.79 -30.91 25.25
N GLY A 431 44.28 -30.93 24.02
CA GLY A 431 45.70 -31.16 23.71
C GLY A 431 45.88 -31.86 22.37
N LEU A 432 47.07 -32.41 22.15
CA LEU A 432 47.40 -33.24 20.99
C LEU A 432 47.64 -34.67 21.46
N HIS A 433 47.06 -35.63 20.74
CA HIS A 433 47.25 -37.06 21.00
C HIS A 433 47.81 -37.72 19.75
N LEU A 434 48.77 -38.62 19.95
CA LEU A 434 49.36 -39.40 18.88
C LEU A 434 48.59 -40.71 18.72
N LEU A 435 48.19 -41.03 17.50
CA LEU A 435 47.72 -42.36 17.10
C LEU A 435 48.82 -43.00 16.27
N LYS A 436 49.12 -44.26 16.57
CA LYS A 436 50.16 -45.02 15.89
C LYS A 436 49.61 -46.29 15.28
N LYS A 437 50.09 -46.64 14.10
CA LYS A 437 49.82 -47.93 13.46
C LYS A 437 50.78 -48.99 14.01
N VAL A 438 50.28 -49.90 14.83
CA VAL A 438 51.05 -51.01 15.41
C VAL A 438 50.49 -52.32 14.88
N ALA A 439 51.35 -53.15 14.28
CA ALA A 439 50.95 -54.43 13.66
C ALA A 439 49.76 -54.31 12.68
N GLY A 440 49.68 -53.20 11.94
CA GLY A 440 48.63 -52.94 10.95
C GLY A 440 47.34 -52.32 11.50
N ARG A 441 47.20 -52.19 12.82
CA ARG A 441 46.03 -51.57 13.48
C ARG A 441 46.37 -50.20 14.05
N TRP A 442 45.43 -49.28 13.94
CA TRP A 442 45.57 -47.94 14.51
C TRP A 442 45.14 -47.98 15.97
N GLN A 443 45.96 -47.42 16.86
CA GLN A 443 45.64 -47.31 18.28
C GLN A 443 46.13 -45.99 18.85
N PRO A 444 45.43 -45.41 19.85
CA PRO A 444 45.95 -44.27 20.60
C PRO A 444 47.24 -44.67 21.32
N ALA A 445 48.29 -43.86 21.18
CA ALA A 445 49.58 -44.09 21.81
C ALA A 445 49.71 -43.30 23.11
N PHE A 446 49.80 -41.97 23.04
CA PHE A 446 49.90 -41.09 24.20
C PHE A 446 49.51 -39.65 23.86
N ARG A 447 49.26 -38.86 24.90
CA ARG A 447 49.10 -37.40 24.80
C ARG A 447 50.48 -36.74 24.74
N LEU A 448 50.68 -35.84 23.78
CA LEU A 448 51.92 -35.08 23.66
C LEU A 448 52.11 -34.17 24.89
N LYS A 449 53.34 -34.09 25.38
CA LYS A 449 53.70 -33.16 26.47
C LYS A 449 53.80 -31.73 25.95
N ASN A 450 53.73 -30.77 26.88
CA ASN A 450 53.93 -29.33 26.64
C ASN A 450 52.88 -28.64 25.73
N PHE A 451 51.73 -29.27 25.49
CA PHE A 451 50.57 -28.63 24.86
C PHE A 451 49.24 -29.13 25.42
N THR A 452 48.48 -28.24 26.04
CA THR A 452 47.24 -28.58 26.78
C THR A 452 46.00 -27.82 26.31
N TYR A 453 46.12 -27.02 25.24
CA TYR A 453 45.05 -26.19 24.71
C TYR A 453 44.16 -26.97 23.75
N ALA A 454 42.92 -26.52 23.58
CA ALA A 454 42.00 -27.10 22.60
C ALA A 454 42.51 -26.86 21.18
N ALA A 455 42.50 -27.88 20.33
CA ALA A 455 42.85 -27.75 18.92
C ALA A 455 41.58 -27.66 18.07
N LYS A 456 41.31 -26.48 17.48
CA LYS A 456 40.15 -26.26 16.60
C LYS A 456 40.43 -26.78 15.19
N SER A 457 41.55 -26.37 14.59
CA SER A 457 42.06 -26.88 13.32
C SER A 457 43.53 -27.31 13.47
N LEU A 458 43.93 -28.29 12.67
CA LEU A 458 45.28 -28.86 12.61
C LEU A 458 45.75 -28.95 11.17
N MET A 459 47.01 -28.61 10.92
CA MET A 459 47.63 -28.79 9.61
C MET A 459 49.12 -29.11 9.76
N ALA A 460 49.56 -30.26 9.25
CA ALA A 460 50.98 -30.63 9.25
C ALA A 460 51.70 -29.92 8.09
N GLU A 461 52.95 -29.50 8.32
CA GLU A 461 53.78 -28.97 7.23
C GLU A 461 54.24 -30.08 6.30
N SER A 462 54.50 -29.74 5.04
CA SER A 462 54.95 -30.67 3.99
C SER A 462 56.27 -31.38 4.32
N SER A 463 57.08 -30.83 5.22
CA SER A 463 58.35 -31.41 5.67
C SER A 463 58.60 -31.16 7.15
N GLY A 464 59.28 -32.11 7.79
CA GLY A 464 59.67 -32.02 9.19
C GLY A 464 58.54 -32.33 10.19
N ASN A 465 58.84 -32.13 11.47
CA ASN A 465 57.94 -32.43 12.58
C ASN A 465 57.13 -31.20 13.02
N ALA A 466 56.82 -30.31 12.09
CA ALA A 466 56.10 -29.07 12.37
C ALA A 466 54.61 -29.20 12.05
N LEU A 467 53.77 -28.64 12.90
CA LEU A 467 52.34 -28.52 12.65
C LEU A 467 51.79 -27.17 13.09
N TRP A 468 50.71 -26.76 12.44
CA TRP A 468 49.94 -25.58 12.75
C TRP A 468 48.70 -25.98 13.53
N VAL A 469 48.38 -25.20 14.56
CA VAL A 469 47.21 -25.38 15.41
C VAL A 469 46.50 -24.06 15.59
N THR A 470 45.18 -24.07 15.46
CA THR A 470 44.35 -22.92 15.86
C THR A 470 43.60 -23.18 17.15
N ASN A 471 43.45 -22.11 17.92
CA ASN A 471 42.72 -22.08 19.17
C ASN A 471 42.12 -20.70 19.36
N LYS A 472 40.83 -20.60 19.74
CA LYS A 472 40.15 -19.31 19.92
C LYS A 472 40.90 -18.33 20.84
N ASP A 473 41.43 -18.83 21.96
CA ASP A 473 42.12 -18.02 22.98
C ASP A 473 43.57 -17.68 22.61
N ARG A 474 44.22 -18.50 21.78
CA ARG A 474 45.65 -18.34 21.44
C ARG A 474 45.93 -17.99 19.97
N GLY A 475 44.89 -17.96 19.15
CA GLY A 475 44.94 -17.73 17.71
C GLY A 475 45.72 -18.82 16.96
N VAL A 476 46.67 -18.42 16.13
CA VAL A 476 47.47 -19.31 15.26
C VAL A 476 48.82 -19.60 15.90
N CYS A 477 49.10 -20.88 16.11
CA CYS A 477 50.36 -21.35 16.65
C CYS A 477 51.03 -22.33 15.68
N ARG A 478 52.34 -22.18 15.47
CA ARG A 478 53.19 -23.20 14.85
C ARG A 478 53.94 -23.95 15.95
N LEU A 479 53.85 -25.26 15.92
CA LEU A 479 54.44 -26.18 16.88
C LEU A 479 55.53 -26.99 16.18
N ILE A 480 56.66 -27.20 16.87
CA ILE A 480 57.68 -28.16 16.45
C ILE A 480 57.66 -29.29 17.47
N LEU A 481 57.50 -30.53 16.98
CA LEU A 481 57.56 -31.73 17.80
C LEU A 481 59.00 -32.23 17.92
N SER A 482 59.30 -32.89 19.03
CA SER A 482 60.54 -33.65 19.20
C SER A 482 60.70 -34.74 18.14
N ASP A 483 61.93 -35.20 17.88
CA ASP A 483 62.18 -36.26 16.89
C ASP A 483 61.49 -37.59 17.24
N ASP A 484 61.24 -37.84 18.53
CA ASP A 484 60.47 -38.99 19.02
C ASP A 484 58.94 -38.75 19.05
N LEU A 485 58.49 -37.56 18.65
CA LEU A 485 57.09 -37.11 18.58
C LEU A 485 56.34 -37.13 19.92
N GLN A 486 57.06 -37.18 21.05
CA GLN A 486 56.45 -37.26 22.39
C GLN A 486 56.07 -35.90 22.98
N GLU A 487 56.70 -34.81 22.54
CA GLU A 487 56.48 -33.50 23.12
C GLU A 487 56.59 -32.38 22.11
N VAL A 488 55.93 -31.27 22.44
CA VAL A 488 56.10 -30.00 21.74
C VAL A 488 57.35 -29.32 22.30
N VAL A 489 58.39 -29.19 21.48
CA VAL A 489 59.68 -28.57 21.88
C VAL A 489 59.74 -27.08 21.57
N SER A 490 58.92 -26.60 20.62
CA SER A 490 58.80 -25.19 20.31
C SER A 490 57.35 -24.82 19.98
N LEU A 491 56.91 -23.66 20.47
CA LEU A 491 55.61 -23.06 20.17
C LEU A 491 55.82 -21.59 19.84
N LYS A 492 55.52 -21.21 18.60
CA LYS A 492 55.49 -19.81 18.16
C LYS A 492 54.06 -19.37 17.90
N LYS A 493 53.67 -18.22 18.46
CA LYS A 493 52.38 -17.57 18.20
C LYS A 493 52.55 -16.53 17.10
N TYR A 494 51.58 -16.43 16.20
CA TYR A 494 51.64 -15.50 15.06
C TYR A 494 50.69 -14.31 15.19
N ASN A 495 49.87 -14.25 16.25
CA ASN A 495 48.96 -13.14 16.50
C ASN A 495 49.71 -11.86 16.91
N HIS A 496 49.20 -10.72 16.44
CA HIS A 496 49.70 -9.37 16.71
C HIS A 496 48.54 -8.35 16.70
N SER A 497 48.81 -7.06 16.88
CA SER A 497 47.75 -6.03 17.01
C SER A 497 46.75 -5.97 15.84
N ALA A 498 47.19 -6.20 14.61
CA ALA A 498 46.32 -6.22 13.42
C ALA A 498 45.62 -7.57 13.18
N PHE A 499 46.04 -8.63 13.89
CA PHE A 499 45.51 -10.00 13.79
C PHE A 499 45.41 -10.59 15.21
N PRO A 500 44.52 -10.04 16.05
CA PRO A 500 44.41 -10.45 17.44
C PRO A 500 43.80 -11.85 17.57
N SER A 501 43.96 -12.44 18.75
CA SER A 501 43.25 -13.66 19.14
C SER A 501 41.83 -13.33 19.64
N GLY A 502 40.95 -14.32 19.77
CA GLY A 502 39.58 -14.15 20.30
C GLY A 502 38.47 -14.63 19.36
N TYR A 503 38.77 -14.75 18.07
CA TYR A 503 37.89 -15.38 17.08
C TYR A 503 38.39 -16.76 16.69
N ASP A 504 37.48 -17.63 16.24
CA ASP A 504 37.87 -18.89 15.63
C ASP A 504 38.56 -18.61 14.28
N ILE A 505 39.63 -19.36 14.02
CA ILE A 505 40.49 -19.22 12.84
C ILE A 505 40.53 -20.58 12.15
N PHE A 506 40.23 -20.58 10.86
CA PHE A 506 40.35 -21.76 10.00
C PHE A 506 41.69 -21.72 9.25
N LEU A 507 42.40 -22.85 9.26
CA LEU A 507 43.63 -23.01 8.48
C LEU A 507 43.35 -23.84 7.26
N THR A 508 43.89 -23.40 6.13
CA THR A 508 43.75 -24.08 4.85
C THR A 508 45.00 -23.87 3.99
N GLN A 509 45.07 -24.58 2.87
CA GLN A 509 46.07 -24.34 1.84
C GLN A 509 45.39 -23.84 0.56
N VAL A 510 45.95 -22.76 0.00
CA VAL A 510 45.53 -22.18 -1.28
C VAL A 510 46.77 -22.08 -2.15
N ASN A 511 46.79 -22.75 -3.31
CA ASN A 511 47.96 -22.75 -4.20
C ASN A 511 49.29 -23.12 -3.51
N SER A 512 49.26 -24.06 -2.56
CA SER A 512 50.41 -24.48 -1.71
C SER A 512 50.87 -23.45 -0.66
N GLU A 513 50.17 -22.34 -0.49
CA GLU A 513 50.42 -21.37 0.59
C GLU A 513 49.53 -21.67 1.78
N THR A 514 50.09 -21.61 2.99
CA THR A 514 49.33 -21.69 4.24
C THR A 514 48.56 -20.41 4.45
N VAL A 515 47.24 -20.50 4.51
CA VAL A 515 46.33 -19.37 4.69
C VAL A 515 45.55 -19.53 6.01
N ALA A 516 45.60 -18.49 6.84
CA ALA A 516 44.75 -18.33 8.01
C ALA A 516 43.53 -17.46 7.63
N VAL A 517 42.35 -18.06 7.73
CA VAL A 517 41.06 -17.45 7.42
C VAL A 517 40.47 -16.88 8.70
N SER A 518 40.12 -15.60 8.70
CA SER A 518 39.64 -14.93 9.90
C SER A 518 38.63 -13.82 9.65
N HIS A 519 37.97 -13.41 10.74
CA HIS A 519 37.10 -12.25 10.78
C HIS A 519 37.83 -10.91 10.52
N TYR A 520 39.18 -10.91 10.55
CA TYR A 520 40.02 -9.74 10.29
C TYR A 520 40.60 -9.71 8.86
N GLY A 521 40.19 -10.64 8.00
CA GLY A 521 40.73 -10.82 6.65
C GLY A 521 41.50 -12.13 6.48
N LEU A 522 42.16 -12.26 5.34
CA LEU A 522 42.97 -13.43 4.98
C LEU A 522 44.45 -13.16 5.19
N TRP A 523 45.15 -14.13 5.79
CA TRP A 523 46.56 -13.99 6.16
C TRP A 523 47.37 -15.15 5.59
N ARG A 524 48.42 -14.86 4.81
CA ARG A 524 49.34 -15.88 4.29
C ARG A 524 50.56 -16.00 5.17
N TYR A 525 51.08 -17.22 5.32
CA TYR A 525 52.36 -17.44 5.97
C TYR A 525 53.52 -17.15 5.02
N ASN A 526 54.39 -16.22 5.40
CA ASN A 526 55.63 -15.94 4.71
C ASN A 526 56.79 -16.65 5.43
N GLN A 527 57.37 -17.64 4.76
CA GLN A 527 58.45 -18.45 5.32
C GLN A 527 59.77 -17.66 5.48
N ALA A 528 60.03 -16.66 4.64
CA ALA A 528 61.26 -15.88 4.69
C ALA A 528 61.33 -14.95 5.91
N THR A 529 60.18 -14.37 6.27
CA THR A 529 60.02 -13.49 7.44
C THR A 529 59.54 -14.23 8.68
N ASP A 530 59.09 -15.48 8.51
CA ASP A 530 58.44 -16.30 9.54
C ASP A 530 57.30 -15.54 10.25
N SER A 531 56.44 -14.88 9.46
CA SER A 531 55.28 -14.12 9.93
C SER A 531 54.02 -14.37 9.11
N LEU A 532 52.86 -14.03 9.66
CA LEU A 532 51.61 -13.94 8.92
C LEU A 532 51.46 -12.52 8.35
N GLU A 533 51.15 -12.41 7.06
CA GLU A 533 51.02 -11.15 6.34
C GLU A 533 49.63 -11.08 5.66
N GLU A 534 49.04 -9.89 5.50
CA GLU A 534 47.75 -9.72 4.83
C GLU A 534 47.83 -10.25 3.38
N TYR A 535 46.86 -11.07 2.97
CA TYR A 535 46.82 -11.69 1.64
C TYR A 535 45.97 -10.85 0.68
N HIS A 536 46.43 -9.63 0.39
CA HIS A 536 45.71 -8.67 -0.45
C HIS A 536 45.35 -9.18 -1.84
N GLU A 537 46.22 -9.97 -2.49
CA GLU A 537 45.93 -10.48 -3.83
C GLU A 537 44.69 -11.39 -3.82
N LEU A 538 44.61 -12.31 -2.85
CA LEU A 538 43.46 -13.20 -2.70
C LEU A 538 42.21 -12.46 -2.24
N GLU A 539 42.32 -11.52 -1.30
CA GLU A 539 41.17 -10.70 -0.87
C GLU A 539 40.55 -9.92 -2.04
N ASN A 540 41.39 -9.30 -2.88
CA ASN A 540 40.93 -8.56 -4.06
C ASN A 540 40.23 -9.44 -5.10
N MET A 541 40.55 -10.74 -5.15
CA MET A 541 39.85 -11.72 -6.00
C MET A 541 38.50 -12.17 -5.42
N LEU A 542 38.30 -12.02 -4.10
CA LEU A 542 37.10 -12.46 -3.38
C LEU A 542 36.12 -11.30 -3.15
N ASP A 543 36.02 -10.80 -1.91
CA ASP A 543 35.14 -9.70 -1.51
C ASP A 543 35.89 -8.49 -0.95
N GLY A 544 37.22 -8.44 -1.12
CA GLY A 544 38.10 -7.44 -0.51
C GLY A 544 38.30 -7.68 0.98
N LYS A 545 38.57 -6.62 1.73
CA LYS A 545 38.76 -6.67 3.19
C LYS A 545 37.41 -6.88 3.89
N ALA A 546 37.14 -8.12 4.26
CA ALA A 546 35.89 -8.58 4.87
C ALA A 546 36.15 -9.62 5.97
N ALA A 547 35.12 -9.96 6.73
CA ALA A 547 35.17 -11.09 7.65
C ALA A 547 34.97 -12.40 6.89
N TYR A 548 35.94 -13.31 6.99
CA TYR A 548 35.89 -14.64 6.40
C TYR A 548 35.88 -15.71 7.50
N SER A 549 34.96 -16.67 7.44
CA SER A 549 34.90 -17.78 8.42
C SER A 549 35.44 -19.10 7.87
N TYR A 550 35.41 -19.28 6.54
CA TYR A 550 35.81 -20.52 5.90
C TYR A 550 36.38 -20.29 4.49
N LEU A 551 37.35 -21.13 4.09
CA LEU A 551 37.90 -21.15 2.74
C LEU A 551 38.49 -22.53 2.43
N THR A 552 38.17 -23.09 1.26
CA THR A 552 38.80 -24.31 0.74
C THR A 552 38.96 -24.26 -0.77
N MET A 553 39.89 -25.04 -1.30
CA MET A 553 40.14 -25.19 -2.73
C MET A 553 39.76 -26.61 -3.15
N ASP A 554 38.94 -26.74 -4.19
CA ASP A 554 38.59 -28.04 -4.76
C ASP A 554 39.64 -28.56 -5.74
N MET A 555 39.48 -29.81 -6.19
CA MET A 555 40.41 -30.46 -7.13
C MET A 555 40.46 -29.79 -8.52
N ALA A 556 39.47 -28.97 -8.86
CA ALA A 556 39.44 -28.18 -10.09
C ALA A 556 40.01 -26.75 -9.89
N HIS A 557 40.64 -26.50 -8.74
CA HIS A 557 41.17 -25.21 -8.31
C HIS A 557 40.11 -24.11 -8.11
N ASN A 558 38.82 -24.45 -8.02
CA ASN A 558 37.83 -23.45 -7.59
C ASN A 558 37.98 -23.19 -6.10
N ILE A 559 37.75 -21.94 -5.69
CA ILE A 559 37.84 -21.53 -4.29
C ILE A 559 36.43 -21.36 -3.74
N TRP A 560 36.11 -22.16 -2.72
CA TRP A 560 34.89 -22.07 -1.95
C TRP A 560 35.17 -21.28 -0.68
N TYR A 561 34.38 -20.26 -0.38
CA TYR A 561 34.64 -19.39 0.77
C TYR A 561 33.35 -18.88 1.39
N VAL A 562 33.41 -18.52 2.66
CA VAL A 562 32.26 -17.96 3.39
C VAL A 562 32.59 -16.54 3.86
N SER A 563 31.72 -15.61 3.49
CA SER A 563 31.78 -14.20 3.87
C SER A 563 30.37 -13.62 3.92
N GLY A 564 30.07 -12.80 4.94
CA GLY A 564 28.72 -12.26 5.15
C GLY A 564 27.66 -13.35 5.29
N GLU A 565 28.00 -14.43 6.01
CA GLU A 565 27.12 -15.59 6.32
C GLU A 565 26.65 -16.40 5.09
N ALA A 566 27.24 -16.20 3.92
CA ALA A 566 26.90 -16.91 2.70
C ALA A 566 28.10 -17.68 2.14
N LEU A 567 27.84 -18.87 1.59
CA LEU A 567 28.82 -19.67 0.87
C LEU A 567 28.95 -19.13 -0.56
N LYS A 568 30.17 -18.86 -1.01
CA LYS A 568 30.46 -18.32 -2.34
C LYS A 568 31.47 -19.19 -3.07
N LEU A 569 31.39 -19.16 -4.41
CA LEU A 569 32.27 -19.91 -5.29
C LEU A 569 33.01 -18.96 -6.25
N LEU A 570 34.33 -18.99 -6.20
CA LEU A 570 35.21 -18.37 -7.18
C LEU A 570 35.71 -19.44 -8.14
N ARG A 571 35.32 -19.34 -9.41
CA ARG A 571 35.61 -20.36 -10.42
C ARG A 571 36.97 -20.16 -11.05
N TYR A 572 37.69 -21.24 -11.28
CA TYR A 572 38.95 -21.24 -12.00
C TYR A 572 38.76 -21.71 -13.44
N ASP A 573 39.15 -20.88 -14.41
CA ASP A 573 39.24 -21.25 -15.82
C ASP A 573 40.67 -21.73 -16.12
N ALA A 574 40.83 -23.04 -16.24
CA ALA A 574 42.13 -23.66 -16.53
C ALA A 574 42.69 -23.30 -17.92
N VAL A 575 41.86 -22.89 -18.87
CA VAL A 575 42.30 -22.51 -20.23
C VAL A 575 42.84 -21.09 -20.24
N LYS A 576 42.13 -20.17 -19.56
CA LYS A 576 42.55 -18.76 -19.46
C LYS A 576 43.53 -18.52 -18.33
N ASN A 577 43.67 -19.48 -17.40
CA ASN A 577 44.38 -19.32 -16.14
C ASN A 577 43.89 -18.10 -15.34
N THR A 578 42.57 -17.91 -15.30
CA THR A 578 41.94 -16.77 -14.64
C THR A 578 40.81 -17.23 -13.74
N TYR A 579 40.62 -16.50 -12.64
CA TYR A 579 39.45 -16.68 -11.79
C TYR A 579 38.31 -15.77 -12.25
N SER A 580 37.08 -16.27 -12.14
CA SER A 580 35.87 -15.52 -12.44
C SER A 580 34.81 -15.73 -11.37
N LYS A 581 34.13 -14.65 -10.98
CA LYS A 581 33.00 -14.68 -10.06
C LYS A 581 31.71 -14.55 -10.86
N LEU A 582 30.74 -15.41 -10.59
CA LEU A 582 29.40 -15.29 -11.16
C LEU A 582 28.42 -14.76 -10.11
N PRO A 583 27.45 -13.89 -10.48
CA PRO A 583 26.47 -13.34 -9.54
C PRO A 583 25.65 -14.39 -8.78
N HIS A 584 25.41 -15.55 -9.40
CA HIS A 584 24.61 -16.64 -8.82
C HIS A 584 25.43 -17.65 -8.00
N ASP A 585 26.76 -17.47 -7.91
CA ASP A 585 27.64 -18.34 -7.13
C ASP A 585 27.66 -17.91 -5.64
N THR A 586 26.48 -17.62 -5.08
CA THR A 586 26.24 -17.35 -3.67
C THR A 586 25.10 -18.25 -3.20
N PHE A 587 25.34 -19.01 -2.13
CA PHE A 587 24.49 -20.10 -1.68
C PHE A 587 24.30 -20.06 -0.16
N LEU A 588 23.18 -20.63 0.31
CA LEU A 588 22.97 -21.02 1.71
C LEU A 588 23.15 -19.89 2.75
N LYS A 589 22.87 -18.64 2.35
CA LYS A 589 22.97 -17.49 3.26
C LYS A 589 22.10 -17.72 4.51
N GLY A 590 22.71 -17.62 5.70
CA GLY A 590 22.02 -17.82 6.97
C GLY A 590 21.59 -19.26 7.28
N SER A 591 22.06 -20.24 6.49
CA SER A 591 21.79 -21.68 6.73
C SER A 591 23.03 -22.47 7.17
N LEU A 592 24.21 -21.84 7.08
CA LEU A 592 25.50 -22.45 7.44
C LEU A 592 25.68 -22.47 8.95
N ILE A 593 26.46 -23.42 9.44
CA ILE A 593 26.83 -23.49 10.85
C ILE A 593 28.13 -22.71 11.05
N GLU A 594 28.04 -21.56 11.71
CA GLU A 594 29.19 -20.71 12.00
C GLU A 594 30.31 -21.52 12.67
N ASN A 595 31.53 -21.38 12.16
CA ASN A 595 32.76 -22.06 12.61
C ASN A 595 32.81 -23.58 12.35
N TYR A 596 31.80 -24.17 11.72
CA TYR A 596 31.80 -25.58 11.29
C TYR A 596 31.38 -25.72 9.82
N GLU A 597 31.62 -24.67 9.04
CA GLU A 597 31.37 -24.67 7.62
C GLU A 597 32.23 -25.74 6.96
N HIS A 598 31.61 -26.50 6.06
CA HIS A 598 32.29 -27.59 5.37
C HIS A 598 31.66 -27.79 3.99
N VAL A 599 32.50 -27.89 2.98
CA VAL A 599 32.11 -28.17 1.60
C VAL A 599 32.81 -29.44 1.13
N ASN A 600 32.06 -30.45 0.75
CA ASN A 600 32.58 -31.64 0.07
C ASN A 600 32.18 -31.60 -1.41
N VAL A 601 33.15 -31.47 -2.31
CA VAL A 601 32.91 -31.44 -3.76
C VAL A 601 33.13 -32.84 -4.36
N TYR A 602 32.17 -33.33 -5.12
CA TYR A 602 32.28 -34.53 -5.95
C TYR A 602 31.35 -34.44 -7.17
N ASP A 603 31.76 -35.02 -8.31
CA ASP A 603 30.96 -35.12 -9.55
C ASP A 603 30.23 -33.82 -9.99
N GLY A 604 30.92 -32.68 -9.91
CA GLY A 604 30.38 -31.37 -10.31
C GLY A 604 29.32 -30.78 -9.37
N GLN A 605 29.21 -31.33 -8.17
CA GLN A 605 28.27 -30.94 -7.12
C GLN A 605 28.98 -30.83 -5.78
N ALA A 606 28.38 -30.13 -4.83
CA ALA A 606 28.94 -29.95 -3.50
C ALA A 606 27.91 -30.27 -2.42
N VAL A 607 28.27 -31.12 -1.46
CA VAL A 607 27.48 -31.36 -0.24
C VAL A 607 28.02 -30.46 0.87
N VAL A 608 27.16 -29.58 1.35
CA VAL A 608 27.47 -28.54 2.33
C VAL A 608 26.73 -28.84 3.63
N GLY A 609 27.44 -28.73 4.76
CA GLY A 609 26.84 -28.83 6.09
C GLY A 609 25.99 -27.60 6.44
N THR A 610 24.78 -27.83 6.95
CA THR A 610 23.82 -26.79 7.34
C THR A 610 23.23 -27.05 8.72
N GLU A 611 22.61 -26.04 9.32
CA GLU A 611 21.98 -26.16 10.65
C GLU A 611 20.91 -27.27 10.70
N GLU A 612 20.27 -27.56 9.56
CA GLU A 612 19.21 -28.55 9.39
C GLU A 612 19.70 -29.87 8.77
N GLY A 613 21.02 -30.05 8.64
CA GLY A 613 21.63 -31.27 8.12
C GLY A 613 22.58 -30.96 6.99
N PHE A 614 22.19 -31.30 5.76
CA PHE A 614 23.03 -31.11 4.58
C PHE A 614 22.23 -30.59 3.39
N SER A 615 22.91 -29.78 2.58
CA SER A 615 22.42 -29.26 1.31
C SER A 615 23.34 -29.64 0.17
N LEU A 616 22.76 -30.00 -0.96
CA LEU A 616 23.43 -30.26 -2.23
C LEU A 616 23.40 -28.98 -3.08
N VAL A 617 24.56 -28.53 -3.52
CA VAL A 617 24.76 -27.36 -4.39
C VAL A 617 25.25 -27.85 -5.74
N ARG A 618 24.47 -27.57 -6.79
CA ARG A 618 24.83 -27.85 -8.18
C ARG A 618 25.39 -26.59 -8.80
N PHE A 619 26.67 -26.64 -9.13
CA PHE A 619 27.41 -25.51 -9.68
C PHE A 619 27.90 -25.77 -11.11
N SER A 620 27.62 -26.92 -11.71
CA SER A 620 27.90 -27.19 -13.12
C SER A 620 26.89 -26.49 -14.05
N SER A 621 27.27 -25.32 -14.57
CA SER A 621 26.63 -24.56 -15.67
C SER A 621 25.09 -24.58 -15.71
N THR A 622 24.43 -23.92 -14.77
CA THR A 622 23.02 -23.57 -14.91
C THR A 622 22.94 -22.09 -15.31
N THR A 623 22.55 -21.81 -16.56
CA THR A 623 22.05 -20.49 -16.95
C THR A 623 20.73 -20.27 -16.24
N VAL A 624 20.77 -19.69 -15.04
CA VAL A 624 19.58 -19.21 -14.35
C VAL A 624 19.03 -18.03 -15.15
N GLY A 625 17.74 -18.05 -15.45
CA GLY A 625 17.06 -16.94 -16.12
C GLY A 625 17.24 -15.65 -15.31
N LYS A 626 17.60 -14.55 -15.96
CA LYS A 626 17.78 -13.25 -15.30
C LYS A 626 16.42 -12.72 -14.82
N GLU A 627 16.25 -12.58 -13.51
CA GLU A 627 15.11 -11.88 -12.93
C GLU A 627 15.22 -10.38 -13.28
N LYS A 628 14.18 -9.81 -13.90
CA LYS A 628 14.10 -8.36 -14.08
C LYS A 628 13.68 -7.73 -12.75
N LEU A 629 14.67 -7.36 -11.95
CA LEU A 629 14.45 -6.67 -10.68
C LEU A 629 13.70 -5.35 -10.93
N SER A 630 12.57 -5.21 -10.25
CA SER A 630 11.71 -4.02 -10.26
C SER A 630 11.70 -3.45 -8.85
N LEU A 631 12.45 -2.36 -8.67
CA LEU A 631 12.44 -1.56 -7.45
C LEU A 631 11.22 -0.64 -7.45
N GLN A 632 10.49 -0.61 -6.33
CA GLN A 632 9.20 0.04 -6.24
C GLN A 632 9.05 0.81 -4.94
N ILE A 633 8.56 2.04 -5.02
CA ILE A 633 8.04 2.76 -3.85
C ILE A 633 6.59 2.35 -3.69
N ARG A 634 6.29 1.56 -2.65
CA ARG A 634 4.99 0.92 -2.48
C ARG A 634 4.00 1.80 -1.76
N ARG A 635 4.40 2.52 -0.71
CA ARG A 635 3.50 3.33 0.11
C ARG A 635 4.16 4.58 0.64
N VAL A 636 3.38 5.65 0.74
CA VAL A 636 3.78 6.88 1.41
C VAL A 636 2.70 7.29 2.40
N TYR A 637 3.11 7.46 3.66
CA TYR A 637 2.25 7.87 4.76
C TYR A 637 2.62 9.26 5.26
N LEU A 638 1.62 10.03 5.63
CA LEU A 638 1.78 11.19 6.52
C LEU A 638 1.91 10.67 7.95
N THR A 639 2.99 11.00 8.63
CA THR A 639 3.22 10.58 10.02
C THR A 639 2.67 11.63 10.99
N GLY A 640 2.00 11.16 12.06
CA GLY A 640 1.34 12.02 13.04
C GLY A 640 0.74 11.21 14.19
N ARG A 641 -0.36 11.67 14.79
CA ARG A 641 -1.08 10.86 15.81
C ARG A 641 -1.71 9.58 15.26
N ARG A 642 -2.08 9.62 13.98
CA ARG A 642 -2.54 8.47 13.19
C ARG A 642 -1.96 8.64 11.80
N ASP A 643 -1.31 7.60 11.31
CA ASP A 643 -0.75 7.60 9.97
C ASP A 643 -1.87 7.65 8.93
N SER A 644 -1.64 8.40 7.85
CA SER A 644 -2.58 8.49 6.72
C SER A 644 -1.87 8.19 5.41
N LEU A 645 -2.36 7.17 4.68
CA LEU A 645 -1.82 6.80 3.38
C LEU A 645 -2.22 7.86 2.33
N ILE A 646 -1.23 8.43 1.63
CA ILE A 646 -1.44 9.45 0.58
C ILE A 646 -1.09 8.95 -0.81
N TYR A 647 -0.23 7.94 -0.89
CA TYR A 647 0.15 7.32 -2.14
C TYR A 647 0.40 5.83 -1.89
N GLY A 648 -0.07 5.02 -2.82
CA GLY A 648 0.32 3.63 -2.93
C GLY A 648 0.49 3.28 -4.41
N ARG A 649 1.42 2.38 -4.69
CA ARG A 649 1.60 1.84 -6.04
C ARG A 649 0.71 0.62 -6.20
N SER A 650 -0.09 0.57 -7.26
CA SER A 650 -0.78 -0.65 -7.73
C SER A 650 -0.16 -1.11 -9.06
N TYR A 651 -0.68 -2.17 -9.67
CA TYR A 651 -0.26 -2.64 -10.98
C TYR A 651 -0.55 -1.64 -12.11
N HIS A 652 -1.52 -0.74 -11.89
CA HIS A 652 -1.69 0.49 -12.65
C HIS A 652 -1.55 1.68 -11.70
N TYR A 653 -0.68 2.63 -12.04
CA TYR A 653 -0.43 3.82 -11.22
C TYR A 653 -0.22 5.05 -12.11
N THR A 654 -0.43 6.23 -11.54
CA THR A 654 -0.23 7.51 -12.22
C THR A 654 0.82 8.31 -11.47
N ASP A 655 1.82 8.83 -12.20
CA ASP A 655 2.83 9.74 -11.66
C ASP A 655 2.26 11.16 -11.50
N SER A 656 1.21 11.30 -10.68
CA SER A 656 0.66 12.60 -10.32
C SER A 656 1.45 13.19 -9.14
N LEU A 657 1.84 14.46 -9.25
CA LEU A 657 2.48 15.19 -8.15
C LEU A 657 1.56 15.23 -6.93
N VAL A 658 2.01 14.67 -5.81
CA VAL A 658 1.25 14.67 -4.56
C VAL A 658 1.52 15.95 -3.77
N THR A 659 0.49 16.76 -3.54
CA THR A 659 0.58 18.00 -2.75
C THR A 659 0.20 17.75 -1.29
N ILE A 660 1.06 18.19 -0.36
CA ILE A 660 0.95 17.91 1.07
C ILE A 660 0.87 19.23 1.85
N PRO A 661 -0.14 19.44 2.72
CA PRO A 661 -0.21 20.62 3.56
C PRO A 661 0.93 20.68 4.59
N TYR A 662 1.47 21.88 4.88
CA TYR A 662 2.57 22.07 5.84
C TYR A 662 2.39 21.40 7.20
N LYS A 663 1.15 21.31 7.71
CA LYS A 663 0.82 20.65 9.00
C LYS A 663 1.21 19.16 9.02
N HIS A 664 1.32 18.54 7.85
CA HIS A 664 1.63 17.13 7.65
C HIS A 664 2.97 16.93 6.95
N ASN A 665 3.97 17.76 7.28
CA ASN A 665 5.29 17.75 6.66
C ASN A 665 6.22 16.62 7.14
N SER A 666 5.67 15.56 7.73
CA SER A 666 6.42 14.39 8.15
C SER A 666 5.89 13.17 7.39
N LEU A 667 6.81 12.40 6.82
CA LEU A 667 6.52 11.35 5.84
C LEU A 667 7.23 10.06 6.18
N ARG A 668 6.56 8.93 5.98
CA ARG A 668 7.17 7.59 5.92
C ARG A 668 7.00 7.06 4.52
N ILE A 669 8.11 6.69 3.88
CA ILE A 669 8.15 6.10 2.54
C ILE A 669 8.60 4.65 2.67
N GLU A 670 7.81 3.74 2.14
CA GLU A 670 8.08 2.29 2.11
C GLU A 670 8.39 1.89 0.66
N TYR A 671 9.50 1.16 0.47
CA TYR A 671 9.98 0.70 -0.83
C TYR A 671 10.50 -0.73 -0.74
N ASN A 672 10.39 -1.48 -1.84
CA ASN A 672 10.81 -2.87 -1.92
C ASN A 672 11.24 -3.25 -3.34
N VAL A 673 11.74 -4.46 -3.50
CA VAL A 673 12.05 -5.08 -4.78
C VAL A 673 11.20 -6.34 -4.93
N ASN A 674 10.82 -6.66 -6.17
CA ASN A 674 9.98 -7.81 -6.52
C ASN A 674 10.70 -9.17 -6.51
N SER A 675 11.73 -9.36 -5.66
CA SER A 675 12.46 -10.63 -5.59
C SER A 675 12.05 -11.42 -4.36
N ASN A 676 11.85 -12.73 -4.55
CA ASN A 676 11.49 -13.68 -3.50
C ASN A 676 12.70 -14.50 -3.02
N ASP A 677 13.90 -14.19 -3.51
CA ASP A 677 15.08 -14.95 -3.17
C ASP A 677 15.61 -14.56 -1.79
N ALA A 678 15.23 -15.33 -0.77
CA ALA A 678 15.70 -15.16 0.59
C ALA A 678 17.24 -15.34 0.74
N SER A 679 17.92 -15.90 -0.27
CA SER A 679 19.38 -16.08 -0.25
C SER A 679 20.15 -14.80 -0.58
N GLN A 680 19.50 -13.78 -1.17
CA GLN A 680 20.10 -12.49 -1.50
C GLN A 680 19.39 -11.33 -0.80
N SER A 681 20.05 -10.72 0.20
CA SER A 681 19.53 -9.48 0.79
C SER A 681 19.66 -8.33 -0.20
N ALA A 682 18.53 -7.71 -0.54
CA ALA A 682 18.50 -6.48 -1.32
C ALA A 682 19.03 -5.30 -0.50
N LEU A 683 20.10 -4.66 -0.98
CA LEU A 683 20.66 -3.46 -0.38
C LEU A 683 20.20 -2.21 -1.12
N PHE A 684 19.64 -1.25 -0.40
CA PHE A 684 19.08 -0.01 -0.95
C PHE A 684 19.91 1.20 -0.53
N SER A 685 20.01 2.16 -1.45
CA SER A 685 20.52 3.50 -1.17
C SER A 685 19.48 4.51 -1.62
N TYR A 686 19.22 5.52 -0.81
CA TYR A 686 18.21 6.55 -1.11
C TYR A 686 18.80 7.95 -1.08
N ARG A 687 18.10 8.89 -1.70
CA ARG A 687 18.37 10.33 -1.60
C ARG A 687 17.07 11.13 -1.67
N LEU A 688 17.09 12.32 -1.07
CA LEU A 688 16.04 13.33 -1.20
C LEU A 688 16.63 14.55 -1.93
N SER A 689 16.04 14.95 -3.05
CA SER A 689 16.42 16.17 -3.78
C SER A 689 15.38 17.26 -3.54
N GLU A 690 15.81 18.51 -3.38
CA GLU A 690 14.96 19.67 -3.14
C GLU A 690 15.12 20.66 -4.30
N GLY A 691 14.02 20.94 -5.02
CA GLY A 691 14.05 21.78 -6.21
C GLY A 691 15.04 21.26 -7.26
N SER A 692 16.07 22.07 -7.56
CA SER A 692 17.16 21.73 -8.49
C SER A 692 18.42 21.16 -7.80
N GLU A 693 18.50 21.20 -6.47
CA GLU A 693 19.64 20.71 -5.72
C GLU A 693 19.56 19.18 -5.56
N ARG A 694 20.61 18.49 -6.00
CA ARG A 694 20.72 17.03 -5.85
C ARG A 694 21.31 16.72 -4.49
N GLY A 695 20.53 16.05 -3.63
CA GLY A 695 21.03 15.53 -2.37
C GLY A 695 22.03 14.37 -2.56
N GLU A 696 22.76 14.07 -1.48
CA GLU A 696 23.70 12.94 -1.43
C GLU A 696 22.97 11.60 -1.28
N TRP A 697 23.58 10.54 -1.80
CA TRP A 697 23.10 9.17 -1.62
C TRP A 697 23.49 8.66 -0.23
N SER A 698 22.57 7.98 0.44
CA SER A 698 22.87 7.25 1.67
C SER A 698 23.83 6.09 1.40
N GLU A 699 24.48 5.60 2.46
CA GLU A 699 25.08 4.28 2.44
C GLU A 699 24.04 3.21 2.11
N TYR A 700 24.51 2.09 1.57
CA TYR A 700 23.68 0.94 1.24
C TYR A 700 23.24 0.22 2.52
N SER A 701 21.94 -0.08 2.63
CA SER A 701 21.37 -0.79 3.78
C SER A 701 20.19 -1.67 3.38
N GLU A 702 19.85 -2.67 4.20
CA GLU A 702 18.68 -3.54 3.97
C GLU A 702 17.34 -2.88 4.34
N ASN A 703 17.36 -1.64 4.86
CA ASN A 703 16.16 -0.94 5.28
C ASN A 703 15.24 -0.65 4.08
N THR A 704 13.98 -1.04 4.20
CA THR A 704 12.92 -0.83 3.20
C THR A 704 12.03 0.38 3.52
N ILE A 705 12.35 1.10 4.59
CA ILE A 705 11.56 2.20 5.13
C ILE A 705 12.46 3.40 5.36
N LYS A 706 12.01 4.58 4.92
CA LYS A 706 12.63 5.86 5.27
C LYS A 706 11.61 6.85 5.80
N GLU A 707 11.92 7.43 6.95
CA GLU A 707 11.15 8.50 7.57
C GLU A 707 11.84 9.86 7.42
N PHE A 708 11.05 10.88 7.14
CA PHE A 708 11.42 12.30 7.11
C PHE A 708 10.52 13.06 8.07
N THR A 709 11.10 13.93 8.89
CA THR A 709 10.35 14.73 9.87
C THR A 709 10.56 16.21 9.61
N GLY A 710 9.48 16.99 9.71
CA GLY A 710 9.58 18.45 9.70
C GLY A 710 10.06 19.07 8.38
N LEU A 711 9.73 18.48 7.22
CA LEU A 711 10.15 19.00 5.92
C LEU A 711 9.62 20.43 5.66
N HIS A 712 10.42 21.26 5.01
CA HIS A 712 10.05 22.65 4.67
C HIS A 712 9.18 22.73 3.42
N GLU A 713 8.57 23.89 3.17
CA GLU A 713 7.83 24.16 1.94
C GLU A 713 8.73 24.07 0.69
N GLY A 714 8.33 23.28 -0.30
CA GLY A 714 9.17 23.02 -1.46
C GLY A 714 8.76 21.79 -2.27
N LYS A 715 9.40 21.63 -3.42
CA LYS A 715 9.22 20.46 -4.30
C LYS A 715 10.34 19.47 -4.04
N TYR A 716 9.99 18.23 -3.73
CA TYR A 716 10.92 17.18 -3.39
C TYR A 716 10.82 16.01 -4.36
N VAL A 717 11.95 15.34 -4.57
CA VAL A 717 12.03 14.06 -5.26
C VAL A 717 12.80 13.07 -4.40
N PHE A 718 12.08 12.09 -3.86
CA PHE A 718 12.69 10.94 -3.22
C PHE A 718 13.12 9.95 -4.30
N SER A 719 14.39 9.55 -4.30
CA SER A 719 14.91 8.51 -5.21
C SER A 719 15.51 7.38 -4.39
N VAL A 720 15.29 6.15 -4.82
CA VAL A 720 15.91 4.95 -4.25
C VAL A 720 16.50 4.11 -5.37
N LYS A 721 17.68 3.53 -5.12
CA LYS A 721 18.37 2.63 -6.04
C LYS A 721 18.77 1.35 -5.32
N LEU A 722 18.82 0.25 -6.06
CA LEU A 722 19.25 -1.05 -5.59
C LEU A 722 20.76 -1.22 -5.82
N MET A 723 21.46 -1.86 -4.88
CA MET A 723 22.80 -2.36 -5.13
C MET A 723 22.71 -3.53 -6.08
N THR A 724 23.26 -3.34 -7.27
CA THR A 724 23.40 -4.39 -8.28
C THR A 724 24.87 -4.52 -8.62
N ASP A 725 25.27 -5.64 -9.21
CA ASP A 725 26.66 -5.84 -9.62
C ASP A 725 27.10 -4.76 -10.61
N LYS A 726 28.41 -4.45 -10.64
CA LYS A 726 28.99 -3.37 -11.45
C LYS A 726 28.64 -3.44 -12.94
N ASP A 727 28.29 -4.62 -13.45
CA ASP A 727 27.93 -4.89 -14.85
C ASP A 727 26.41 -4.89 -15.13
N GLN A 728 25.56 -4.62 -14.11
CA GLN A 728 24.11 -4.55 -14.28
C GLN A 728 23.61 -3.11 -14.46
N GLU A 729 22.45 -2.97 -15.12
CA GLU A 729 21.76 -1.69 -15.26
C GLU A 729 21.33 -1.15 -13.89
N LEU A 730 21.42 0.18 -13.73
CA LEU A 730 21.08 0.85 -12.49
C LEU A 730 19.57 0.77 -12.23
N VAL A 731 19.14 -0.13 -11.35
CA VAL A 731 17.73 -0.26 -10.95
C VAL A 731 17.39 0.84 -9.93
N MET A 732 16.65 1.86 -10.37
CA MET A 732 16.20 2.97 -9.51
C MET A 732 14.75 3.38 -9.79
N THR A 733 14.09 3.95 -8.77
CA THR A 733 12.75 4.54 -8.88
C THR A 733 12.68 5.82 -8.06
N SER A 734 11.73 6.69 -8.39
CA SER A 734 11.53 7.97 -7.69
C SER A 734 10.06 8.27 -7.39
N PHE A 735 9.84 9.12 -6.39
CA PHE A 735 8.53 9.65 -6.01
C PHE A 735 8.63 11.16 -5.79
N SER A 736 7.78 11.92 -6.48
CA SER A 736 7.76 13.38 -6.44
C SER A 736 6.57 13.90 -5.64
N PHE A 737 6.83 14.86 -4.74
CA PHE A 737 5.80 15.48 -3.91
C PHE A 737 6.13 16.95 -3.62
N GLU A 738 5.12 17.74 -3.25
CA GLU A 738 5.26 19.16 -2.92
C GLU A 738 4.66 19.45 -1.55
N ILE A 739 5.41 20.15 -0.70
CA ILE A 739 4.94 20.63 0.59
C ILE A 739 4.53 22.09 0.45
N LEU A 740 3.25 22.37 0.70
CA LEU A 740 2.70 23.71 0.60
C LEU A 740 3.20 24.61 1.75
N PRO A 741 3.37 25.92 1.53
CA PRO A 741 3.70 26.85 2.60
C PRO A 741 2.56 26.94 3.63
N PRO A 742 2.87 27.20 4.91
CA PRO A 742 1.83 27.51 5.89
C PRO A 742 1.12 28.81 5.51
N TRP A 743 -0.16 28.94 5.88
CA TRP A 743 -1.00 30.06 5.43
C TRP A 743 -0.36 31.44 5.69
N TYR A 744 0.37 31.62 6.80
CA TYR A 744 1.04 32.87 7.20
C TYR A 744 2.34 33.19 6.42
N ARG A 745 2.82 32.28 5.56
CA ARG A 745 3.96 32.50 4.64
C ARG A 745 3.56 32.55 3.17
N THR A 746 2.27 32.76 2.91
CA THR A 746 1.76 32.94 1.55
C THR A 746 1.95 34.37 1.06
N TRP A 747 1.98 34.58 -0.25
CA TRP A 747 2.14 35.92 -0.84
C TRP A 747 1.04 36.90 -0.40
N TRP A 748 -0.19 36.44 -0.24
CA TRP A 748 -1.30 37.27 0.24
C TRP A 748 -1.19 37.57 1.74
N SER A 749 -0.57 36.71 2.55
CA SER A 749 -0.27 37.04 3.94
C SER A 749 0.76 38.16 4.03
N TYR A 750 1.80 38.14 3.19
CA TYR A 750 2.75 39.26 3.10
C TYR A 750 2.06 40.56 2.64
N LEU A 751 1.09 40.48 1.73
CA LEU A 751 0.26 41.63 1.35
C LEU A 751 -0.53 42.17 2.54
N ILE A 752 -1.19 41.31 3.32
CA ILE A 752 -1.93 41.70 4.53
C ILE A 752 -0.98 42.31 5.57
N TYR A 753 0.22 41.76 5.77
CA TYR A 753 1.21 42.33 6.67
C TYR A 753 1.63 43.72 6.21
N ALA A 754 1.88 43.92 4.92
CA ALA A 754 2.20 45.22 4.35
C ALA A 754 1.05 46.22 4.54
N VAL A 755 -0.20 45.81 4.32
CA VAL A 755 -1.39 46.66 4.54
C VAL A 755 -1.57 46.98 6.02
N THR A 756 -1.39 46.01 6.91
CA THR A 756 -1.56 46.19 8.35
C THR A 756 -0.49 47.14 8.90
N VAL A 757 0.77 46.97 8.47
CA VAL A 757 1.85 47.91 8.79
C VAL A 757 1.56 49.28 8.19
N GLY A 758 1.08 49.36 6.95
CA GLY A 758 0.67 50.61 6.31
C GLY A 758 -0.46 51.33 7.06
N LEU A 759 -1.48 50.60 7.51
CA LEU A 759 -2.58 51.12 8.33
C LEU A 759 -2.11 51.52 9.73
N LEU A 760 -1.19 50.78 10.34
CA LEU A 760 -0.59 51.12 11.63
C LEU A 760 0.22 52.41 11.50
N LEU A 761 1.05 52.53 10.47
CA LEU A 761 1.80 53.75 10.17
C LEU A 761 0.87 54.92 9.84
N TYR A 762 -0.20 54.69 9.08
CA TYR A 762 -1.24 55.68 8.82
C TYR A 762 -1.95 56.09 10.11
N TYR A 763 -2.30 55.15 10.99
CA TYR A 763 -2.93 55.42 12.28
C TYR A 763 -2.00 56.21 13.20
N ILE A 764 -0.71 55.85 13.27
CA ILE A 764 0.30 56.61 14.02
C ILE A 764 0.45 58.02 13.45
N ALA A 765 0.56 58.16 12.13
CA ALA A 765 0.63 59.46 11.46
C ALA A 765 -0.64 60.28 11.68
N TYR A 766 -1.82 59.66 11.62
CA TYR A 766 -3.11 60.27 11.93
C TYR A 766 -3.16 60.71 13.39
N ARG A 767 -2.74 59.87 14.35
CA ARG A 767 -2.69 60.23 15.78
C ARG A 767 -1.71 61.37 16.04
N ILE A 768 -0.56 61.41 15.37
CA ILE A 768 0.39 62.51 15.43
C ILE A 768 -0.21 63.79 14.81
N ALA A 769 -0.90 63.69 13.68
CA ALA A 769 -1.55 64.83 13.04
C ALA A 769 -2.71 65.38 13.89
N VAL A 770 -3.51 64.48 14.47
CA VAL A 770 -4.60 64.79 15.39
C VAL A 770 -4.05 65.39 16.69
N SER A 771 -3.00 64.81 17.30
CA SER A 771 -2.37 65.40 18.49
C SER A 771 -1.73 66.76 18.18
N ARG A 772 -1.14 66.95 17.00
CA ARG A 772 -0.69 68.27 16.51
C ARG A 772 -1.87 69.22 16.36
N LYS A 773 -3.00 68.79 15.80
CA LYS A 773 -4.21 69.60 15.67
C LYS A 773 -4.82 69.93 17.04
N HIS A 774 -4.79 69.01 17.99
CA HIS A 774 -5.26 69.22 19.36
C HIS A 774 -4.34 70.18 20.10
N LEU A 775 -3.03 70.06 19.93
CA LEU A 775 -2.05 71.00 20.49
C LEU A 775 -2.20 72.39 19.86
N LEU A 776 -2.41 72.47 18.54
CA LEU A 776 -2.70 73.74 17.86
C LEU A 776 -4.02 74.33 18.34
N MET A 777 -5.07 73.53 18.49
CA MET A 777 -6.36 73.95 19.03
C MET A 777 -6.25 74.38 20.49
N GLN A 778 -5.43 73.73 21.31
CA GLN A 778 -5.15 74.14 22.69
C GLN A 778 -4.42 75.47 22.73
N LYS A 779 -3.42 75.67 21.86
CA LYS A 779 -2.76 76.97 21.71
C LYS A 779 -3.72 78.04 21.20
N GLU A 780 -4.58 77.74 20.24
CA GLU A 780 -5.62 78.65 19.76
C GLU A 780 -6.66 78.94 20.85
N LEU A 781 -7.08 77.95 21.63
CA LEU A 781 -7.99 78.11 22.76
C LEU A 781 -7.35 78.91 23.90
N GLU A 782 -6.06 78.75 24.14
CA GLU A 782 -5.31 79.53 25.13
C GLU A 782 -5.16 80.98 24.67
N LEU A 783 -4.79 81.20 23.40
CA LEU A 783 -4.84 82.52 22.76
C LEU A 783 -6.25 83.12 22.77
N TYR A 784 -7.28 82.31 22.54
CA TYR A 784 -8.67 82.71 22.54
C TYR A 784 -9.16 83.04 23.95
N ARG A 785 -8.75 82.29 24.97
CA ARG A 785 -9.02 82.57 26.38
C ARG A 785 -8.33 83.85 26.82
N GLN A 786 -7.06 84.06 26.48
CA GLN A 786 -6.37 85.32 26.74
C GLN A 786 -7.10 86.50 26.08
N LYS A 787 -7.54 86.35 24.82
CA LYS A 787 -8.36 87.37 24.15
C LYS A 787 -9.72 87.55 24.80
N GLN A 788 -10.38 86.48 25.25
CA GLN A 788 -11.69 86.55 25.91
C GLN A 788 -11.61 87.12 27.31
N GLU A 789 -10.55 86.86 28.08
CA GLU A 789 -10.34 87.50 29.38
C GLU A 789 -10.07 88.99 29.19
N PHE A 790 -9.20 89.34 28.25
CA PHE A 790 -8.97 90.74 27.87
C PHE A 790 -10.27 91.42 27.39
N LYS A 791 -11.13 90.71 26.64
CA LYS A 791 -12.42 91.21 26.17
C LYS A 791 -13.47 91.29 27.28
N LYS A 792 -13.57 90.30 28.17
CA LYS A 792 -14.50 90.30 29.32
C LYS A 792 -14.13 91.38 30.32
N GLU A 793 -12.85 91.65 30.54
CA GLU A 793 -12.42 92.76 31.39
C GLU A 793 -12.81 94.12 30.77
N SER A 794 -12.80 94.22 29.44
CA SER A 794 -13.31 95.40 28.72
C SER A 794 -14.84 95.49 28.74
N GLU A 795 -15.57 94.40 28.44
CA GLU A 795 -17.04 94.36 28.35
C GLU A 795 -17.73 94.47 29.72
N LEU A 796 -17.11 94.00 30.82
CA LEU A 796 -17.62 94.24 32.18
C LEU A 796 -17.55 95.71 32.58
N LYS A 797 -16.58 96.47 32.06
CA LYS A 797 -16.52 97.93 32.22
C LYS A 797 -17.63 98.62 31.42
N ASP A 798 -17.99 98.10 30.25
CA ASP A 798 -18.98 98.70 29.35
C ASP A 798 -20.44 98.33 29.71
N GLN A 799 -20.75 97.10 30.15
CA GLN A 799 -22.16 96.66 30.34
C GLN A 799 -22.77 96.97 31.70
N LYS A 800 -21.98 97.36 32.71
CA LYS A 800 -22.55 98.00 33.91
C LYS A 800 -23.31 99.30 33.54
N ILE A 801 -23.01 99.88 32.37
CA ILE A 801 -23.58 101.16 31.89
C ILE A 801 -24.95 100.97 31.19
N ASP A 802 -25.30 99.78 30.64
CA ASP A 802 -26.49 99.63 29.77
C ASP A 802 -27.63 98.72 30.29
N SER A 803 -27.34 97.70 31.11
CA SER A 803 -28.24 96.54 31.27
C SER A 803 -29.44 96.67 32.22
N LEU A 804 -29.83 97.84 32.70
CA LEU A 804 -31.12 97.97 33.38
C LEU A 804 -32.06 99.01 32.74
N LYS A 805 -31.64 99.60 31.61
CA LYS A 805 -32.52 100.34 30.67
C LYS A 805 -33.63 99.48 30.05
N GLU A 806 -33.50 98.16 30.10
CA GLU A 806 -34.32 97.21 29.33
C GLU A 806 -35.53 96.64 30.10
N GLU A 807 -35.69 97.09 31.35
CA GLU A 807 -36.92 97.06 32.18
C GLU A 807 -38.18 97.61 31.44
N ASN A 808 -38.06 98.03 30.18
CA ASN A 808 -39.05 98.77 29.40
C ASN A 808 -39.72 98.00 28.23
N LEU A 809 -39.13 96.95 27.64
CA LEU A 809 -39.64 96.45 26.34
C LEU A 809 -40.63 95.27 26.45
N GLN A 810 -40.69 94.63 27.62
CA GLN A 810 -41.43 93.38 27.83
C GLN A 810 -42.96 93.55 27.94
N ALA A 811 -43.50 94.76 27.80
CA ALA A 811 -44.92 95.06 27.99
C ALA A 811 -45.78 95.13 26.71
N GLU A 812 -45.22 95.22 25.49
CA GLU A 812 -46.01 95.76 24.35
C GLU A 812 -46.40 94.78 23.21
N LEU A 813 -45.59 93.78 22.83
CA LEU A 813 -45.76 93.15 21.50
C LEU A 813 -46.74 91.95 21.38
N SER A 814 -47.10 91.25 22.46
CA SER A 814 -47.97 90.06 22.36
C SER A 814 -49.42 90.37 21.94
N HIS A 815 -49.81 91.64 21.92
CA HIS A 815 -51.11 92.17 21.52
C HIS A 815 -51.51 91.88 20.04
N LYS A 816 -50.60 91.46 19.14
CA LYS A 816 -50.92 91.39 17.69
C LYS A 816 -51.38 90.04 17.12
N SER A 817 -51.12 88.91 17.76
CA SER A 817 -51.47 87.59 17.18
C SER A 817 -52.97 87.27 17.22
N GLU A 818 -53.74 88.01 18.01
CA GLU A 818 -55.18 87.80 18.20
C GLU A 818 -56.02 88.20 16.96
N GLU A 819 -55.46 88.92 15.99
CA GLU A 819 -56.23 89.56 14.91
C GLU A 819 -56.63 88.60 13.76
N LEU A 820 -55.79 87.61 13.41
CA LEU A 820 -55.97 86.80 12.17
C LEU A 820 -57.09 85.75 12.26
N ILE A 821 -57.38 85.25 13.46
CA ILE A 821 -58.42 84.25 13.71
C ILE A 821 -59.83 84.88 13.59
N ARG A 822 -59.93 86.19 13.80
CA ARG A 822 -61.21 86.93 13.82
C ARG A 822 -61.88 87.03 12.44
N THR A 823 -61.11 87.06 11.35
CA THR A 823 -61.65 87.28 9.99
C THR A 823 -62.36 86.04 9.42
N THR A 824 -61.81 84.84 9.66
CA THR A 824 -62.37 83.56 9.17
C THR A 824 -63.77 83.28 9.73
N LEU A 825 -64.07 83.74 10.95
CA LEU A 825 -65.37 83.56 11.60
C LEU A 825 -66.47 84.48 11.03
N ASN A 826 -66.13 85.61 10.40
CA ASN A 826 -67.14 86.52 9.83
C ASN A 826 -67.85 85.94 8.60
N ILE A 827 -67.20 85.06 7.83
CA ILE A 827 -67.80 84.41 6.65
C ILE A 827 -68.77 83.30 7.07
N VAL A 828 -68.41 82.51 8.09
CA VAL A 828 -69.24 81.40 8.60
C VAL A 828 -70.58 81.91 9.15
N ARG A 829 -70.55 83.03 9.90
CA ARG A 829 -71.74 83.61 10.52
C ARG A 829 -72.76 84.15 9.51
N LYS A 830 -72.31 84.68 8.37
CA LYS A 830 -73.17 85.35 7.39
C LYS A 830 -74.03 84.36 6.58
N ASN A 831 -73.54 83.13 6.36
CA ASN A 831 -74.29 82.08 5.64
C ASN A 831 -75.22 81.25 6.53
N GLU A 832 -74.88 81.03 7.82
CA GLU A 832 -75.78 80.34 8.76
C GLU A 832 -77.11 81.08 8.94
N MET A 833 -77.07 82.42 8.98
CA MET A 833 -78.26 83.24 9.17
C MET A 833 -79.23 83.16 7.98
N LEU A 834 -78.73 83.04 6.74
CA LEU A 834 -79.54 82.97 5.52
C LEU A 834 -80.15 81.58 5.26
N MET A 835 -79.48 80.50 5.69
CA MET A 835 -80.04 79.14 5.64
C MET A 835 -81.03 78.84 6.78
N GLY A 836 -80.85 79.44 7.97
CA GLY A 836 -81.83 79.38 9.06
C GLY A 836 -83.19 79.96 8.65
N ILE A 837 -83.17 81.09 7.94
CA ILE A 837 -84.37 81.76 7.39
C ILE A 837 -85.06 80.89 6.30
N LYS A 838 -84.37 79.97 5.63
CA LYS A 838 -84.98 79.03 4.65
C LYS A 838 -85.57 77.75 5.28
N LYS A 839 -85.05 77.25 6.42
CA LYS A 839 -85.41 75.92 6.95
C LYS A 839 -86.67 75.89 7.85
N GLU A 840 -86.93 76.91 8.67
CA GLU A 840 -88.05 76.84 9.64
C GLU A 840 -89.42 77.28 9.11
N VAL A 841 -89.47 78.16 8.11
CA VAL A 841 -90.77 78.59 7.57
C VAL A 841 -91.36 77.57 6.57
N LEU A 842 -90.59 76.57 6.14
CA LEU A 842 -91.15 75.30 5.65
C LEU A 842 -91.68 74.39 6.75
N GLY A 843 -91.28 74.58 8.00
CA GLY A 843 -91.36 73.53 9.03
C GLY A 843 -92.56 73.62 9.95
N ILE A 844 -93.04 74.84 10.26
CA ILE A 844 -94.48 74.98 10.08
C ILE A 844 -94.67 75.21 8.62
N SER A 845 -94.67 74.15 7.92
CA SER A 845 -95.96 73.60 7.71
C SER A 845 -95.63 72.13 8.05
N HIS A 846 -96.36 71.53 8.97
CA HIS A 846 -97.36 70.61 8.50
C HIS A 846 -96.73 69.37 7.76
N SER A 847 -97.25 68.19 7.72
CA SER A 847 -98.07 67.60 8.70
C SER A 847 -97.10 67.42 9.87
N ILE A 848 -97.47 67.92 11.03
CA ILE A 848 -98.59 67.31 11.74
C ILE A 848 -98.20 65.85 11.97
N SER A 849 -98.49 65.46 13.19
CA SER A 849 -98.85 64.10 13.51
C SER A 849 -99.35 63.31 12.28
N GLU A 850 -99.05 62.04 12.13
CA GLU A 850 -98.96 61.04 13.19
C GLU A 850 -97.92 60.03 12.70
N GLU A 851 -96.62 60.35 12.65
CA GLU A 851 -95.87 61.27 13.53
C GLU A 851 -95.32 62.58 12.88
N ASN A 852 -95.15 62.65 11.55
CA ASN A 852 -94.48 63.74 10.78
C ASN A 852 -94.73 63.54 9.24
N LEU A 853 -94.96 64.57 8.35
CA LEU A 853 -94.45 64.67 6.91
C LEU A 853 -95.04 65.61 5.77
N VAL A 854 -96.32 66.01 5.62
CA VAL A 854 -96.91 66.56 4.33
C VAL A 854 -97.29 68.02 4.23
N SER A 855 -98.14 68.59 5.09
CA SER A 855 -98.71 69.87 4.68
C SER A 855 -97.71 71.03 4.70
N LEU A 856 -96.39 70.83 4.95
CA LEU A 856 -95.11 71.56 4.77
C LEU A 856 -95.10 72.77 3.85
N ARG A 857 -96.19 72.95 3.16
CA ARG A 857 -96.52 74.06 2.35
C ARG A 857 -96.28 75.44 2.92
N ARG A 858 -97.16 75.90 3.78
CA ARG A 858 -97.63 77.25 3.52
C ARG A 858 -96.83 78.30 4.20
N LYS A 859 -96.20 78.02 5.34
CA LYS A 859 -95.40 79.11 5.87
C LYS A 859 -94.26 79.44 4.88
N THR A 860 -93.66 78.51 4.13
CA THR A 860 -92.39 78.72 3.36
C THR A 860 -92.39 79.89 2.38
N LEU A 861 -93.38 79.90 1.49
CA LEU A 861 -93.38 80.70 0.27
C LEU A 861 -93.88 82.14 0.51
N ARG A 862 -94.32 82.45 1.73
CA ARG A 862 -94.58 83.83 2.18
C ARG A 862 -93.46 84.40 3.06
N LEU A 863 -92.53 83.59 3.57
CA LEU A 863 -91.17 84.10 3.86
C LEU A 863 -90.45 84.51 2.58
N LEU A 864 -90.72 83.83 1.46
CA LEU A 864 -90.13 84.12 0.14
C LEU A 864 -90.45 85.52 -0.42
N GLY A 865 -91.41 86.23 0.15
CA GLY A 865 -91.73 87.61 -0.22
C GLY A 865 -91.15 88.67 0.71
N GLN A 866 -90.64 88.32 1.90
CA GLN A 866 -90.07 89.23 2.91
C GLN A 866 -88.57 88.99 3.16
N ILE A 867 -87.97 88.02 2.46
CA ILE A 867 -86.52 87.82 2.21
C ILE A 867 -86.02 88.82 1.13
N GLU A 868 -86.70 89.97 1.09
CA GLU A 868 -86.36 91.27 0.54
C GLU A 868 -85.14 91.88 1.27
N THR A 869 -84.38 92.76 0.60
CA THR A 869 -83.15 93.47 1.03
C THR A 869 -81.84 92.67 1.01
N ASN A 870 -81.90 91.49 0.39
CA ASN A 870 -80.83 90.55 0.04
C ASN A 870 -80.58 90.57 -1.49
N ILE A 871 -79.35 90.29 -1.94
CA ILE A 871 -78.92 89.94 -3.33
C ILE A 871 -78.69 91.11 -4.31
N GLU A 872 -77.41 91.44 -4.59
CA GLU A 872 -76.88 91.74 -5.95
C GLU A 872 -75.32 91.72 -5.97
N HIS A 873 -74.72 91.35 -7.11
CA HIS A 873 -73.37 90.77 -7.37
C HIS A 873 -72.55 91.67 -8.35
N ASP A 874 -71.20 91.69 -8.46
CA ASP A 874 -70.35 90.71 -9.19
C ASP A 874 -68.80 90.84 -8.95
N ASP A 875 -68.30 91.65 -7.99
CA ASP A 875 -66.84 91.88 -7.75
C ASP A 875 -66.09 90.72 -7.05
N ASP A 876 -66.77 89.95 -6.20
CA ASP A 876 -66.13 88.95 -5.32
C ASP A 876 -65.41 87.83 -6.09
N LEU A 877 -65.83 87.58 -7.35
CA LEU A 877 -65.25 86.53 -8.19
C LEU A 877 -63.84 86.88 -8.68
N GLN A 878 -63.57 88.14 -9.01
CA GLN A 878 -62.25 88.59 -9.49
C GLN A 878 -61.23 88.68 -8.35
N ALA A 879 -61.66 89.11 -7.16
CA ALA A 879 -60.80 89.15 -5.97
C ALA A 879 -60.36 87.75 -5.52
N PHE A 880 -61.26 86.77 -5.63
CA PHE A 880 -60.92 85.37 -5.37
C PHE A 880 -59.87 84.83 -6.36
N GLN A 881 -60.01 85.09 -7.66
CA GLN A 881 -59.04 84.65 -8.67
C GLN A 881 -57.63 85.20 -8.41
N SER A 882 -57.50 86.50 -8.13
CA SER A 882 -56.22 87.16 -7.83
C SER A 882 -55.51 86.57 -6.60
N THR A 883 -56.24 86.40 -5.49
CA THR A 883 -55.64 85.89 -4.24
C THR A 883 -55.27 84.41 -4.37
N PHE A 884 -56.10 83.62 -5.07
CA PHE A 884 -55.84 82.20 -5.29
C PHE A 884 -54.61 81.95 -6.15
N ASP A 885 -54.41 82.72 -7.24
CA ASP A 885 -53.23 82.57 -8.10
C ASP A 885 -51.91 82.97 -7.40
N SER A 886 -51.95 83.91 -6.43
CA SER A 886 -50.76 84.27 -5.61
C SER A 886 -50.23 83.12 -4.75
N VAL A 887 -51.13 82.18 -4.39
CA VAL A 887 -50.79 80.98 -3.60
C VAL A 887 -50.54 79.78 -4.52
N TYR A 888 -51.25 79.66 -5.66
CA TYR A 888 -51.29 78.46 -6.51
C TYR A 888 -50.69 78.59 -7.93
N HIS A 889 -49.78 79.53 -8.20
CA HIS A 889 -48.95 79.58 -9.42
C HIS A 889 -49.74 79.39 -10.74
N ASP A 890 -50.55 80.39 -11.10
CA ASP A 890 -51.28 80.53 -12.37
C ASP A 890 -52.20 79.35 -12.74
N PHE A 891 -52.98 78.83 -11.78
CA PHE A 891 -53.84 77.65 -11.97
C PHE A 891 -54.94 77.89 -13.02
N PHE A 892 -55.63 79.03 -12.96
CA PHE A 892 -56.70 79.34 -13.91
C PHE A 892 -56.19 79.44 -15.35
N ARG A 893 -55.00 80.05 -15.54
CA ARG A 893 -54.34 80.22 -16.85
C ARG A 893 -54.00 78.87 -17.52
N LYS A 894 -53.40 77.93 -16.77
CA LYS A 894 -53.07 76.57 -17.28
C LYS A 894 -54.32 75.74 -17.65
N LEU A 895 -55.41 75.90 -16.89
CA LEU A 895 -56.67 75.16 -17.13
C LEU A 895 -57.34 75.61 -18.44
N GLU A 896 -57.20 76.90 -18.78
CA GLU A 896 -57.77 77.53 -19.98
C GLU A 896 -56.99 77.21 -21.26
N GLU A 897 -55.65 77.10 -21.19
CA GLU A 897 -54.83 76.63 -22.32
C GLU A 897 -55.08 75.16 -22.68
N ALA A 898 -55.29 74.28 -21.69
CA ALA A 898 -55.45 72.83 -21.91
C ALA A 898 -56.86 72.40 -22.30
N TYR A 899 -57.90 73.09 -21.80
CA TYR A 899 -59.31 72.75 -22.04
C TYR A 899 -60.12 74.00 -22.38
N PRO A 900 -59.89 74.61 -23.56
CA PRO A 900 -60.53 75.87 -23.96
C PRO A 900 -62.06 75.80 -24.07
N GLU A 901 -62.64 74.60 -24.06
CA GLU A 901 -64.09 74.30 -24.08
C GLU A 901 -64.82 74.59 -22.72
N LEU A 902 -64.09 74.90 -21.64
CA LEU A 902 -64.63 75.09 -20.29
C LEU A 902 -65.16 76.53 -20.07
N ASN A 903 -66.39 76.66 -19.55
CA ASN A 903 -66.93 77.97 -19.18
C ASN A 903 -66.47 78.40 -17.76
N ASN A 904 -66.72 79.65 -17.36
CA ASN A 904 -66.31 80.15 -16.04
C ASN A 904 -66.87 79.33 -14.85
N LYS A 905 -68.09 78.77 -14.93
CA LYS A 905 -68.65 77.89 -13.88
C LYS A 905 -67.89 76.55 -13.81
N ASP A 906 -67.43 76.03 -14.95
CA ASP A 906 -66.59 74.82 -15.02
C ASP A 906 -65.19 75.08 -14.43
N LYS A 907 -64.62 76.27 -14.69
CA LYS A 907 -63.33 76.70 -14.11
C LYS A 907 -63.40 76.86 -12.59
N LEU A 908 -64.44 77.53 -12.07
CA LEU A 908 -64.65 77.67 -10.62
C LEU A 908 -64.86 76.32 -9.93
N LEU A 909 -65.60 75.42 -10.57
CA LEU A 909 -65.77 74.06 -10.07
C LEU A 909 -64.41 73.34 -9.93
N CYS A 910 -63.44 73.57 -10.83
CA CYS A 910 -62.08 73.03 -10.67
C CYS A 910 -61.35 73.63 -9.45
N ALA A 911 -61.47 74.94 -9.19
CA ALA A 911 -60.82 75.62 -8.07
C ALA A 911 -61.28 75.08 -6.71
N TYR A 912 -62.58 74.84 -6.55
CA TYR A 912 -63.10 74.29 -5.30
C TYR A 912 -62.68 72.85 -5.04
N ILE A 913 -62.55 72.06 -6.10
CA ILE A 913 -62.06 70.68 -5.95
C ILE A 913 -60.57 70.69 -5.55
N LYS A 914 -59.78 71.69 -5.99
CA LYS A 914 -58.37 71.84 -5.60
C LYS A 914 -58.18 72.26 -4.13
N MET A 915 -59.13 73.02 -3.57
CA MET A 915 -59.19 73.31 -2.13
C MET A 915 -59.68 72.11 -1.28
N ASN A 916 -59.91 70.96 -1.91
CA ASN A 916 -60.40 69.73 -1.29
C ASN A 916 -61.82 69.83 -0.71
N LEU A 917 -62.64 70.75 -1.25
CA LEU A 917 -64.03 70.89 -0.86
C LEU A 917 -64.85 69.70 -1.39
N LEU A 918 -65.65 69.09 -0.50
CA LEU A 918 -66.57 68.01 -0.84
C LEU A 918 -67.73 68.57 -1.68
N SER A 919 -68.35 67.77 -2.57
CA SER A 919 -69.47 68.26 -3.41
C SER A 919 -70.57 68.97 -2.61
N LYS A 920 -70.77 68.56 -1.34
CA LYS A 920 -71.71 69.14 -0.37
C LYS A 920 -71.33 70.54 0.12
N GLU A 921 -70.05 70.90 0.09
CA GLU A 921 -69.54 72.23 0.40
C GLU A 921 -69.47 73.11 -0.86
N ILE A 922 -69.32 72.51 -2.05
CA ILE A 922 -69.33 73.22 -3.33
C ILE A 922 -70.75 73.67 -3.73
N ALA A 923 -71.78 72.90 -3.42
CA ALA A 923 -73.17 73.18 -3.83
C ALA A 923 -73.71 74.56 -3.39
N PRO A 924 -73.55 74.99 -2.12
CA PRO A 924 -73.95 76.34 -1.70
C PRO A 924 -73.16 77.44 -2.41
N LEU A 925 -71.85 77.23 -2.64
CA LEU A 925 -70.95 78.23 -3.23
C LEU A 925 -71.29 78.54 -4.69
N LEU A 926 -71.70 77.55 -5.48
CA LEU A 926 -72.09 77.72 -6.89
C LEU A 926 -73.58 78.06 -7.09
N ASN A 927 -74.35 78.15 -6.00
CA ASN A 927 -75.82 78.31 -6.02
C ASN A 927 -76.52 77.25 -6.93
N ILE A 928 -75.99 76.02 -6.94
CA ILE A 928 -76.53 74.85 -7.65
C ILE A 928 -76.70 73.68 -6.67
N SER A 929 -77.69 72.80 -6.88
CA SER A 929 -77.90 71.65 -5.98
C SER A 929 -76.70 70.69 -5.98
N LEU A 930 -76.57 69.84 -4.95
CA LEU A 930 -75.56 68.77 -4.93
C LEU A 930 -75.60 67.92 -6.21
N ARG A 931 -76.82 67.54 -6.65
CA ARG A 931 -77.05 66.83 -7.91
C ARG A 931 -76.58 67.66 -9.12
N GLY A 932 -76.76 68.98 -9.07
CA GLY A 932 -76.21 69.93 -10.04
C GLY A 932 -74.69 69.94 -10.05
N VAL A 933 -74.03 69.90 -8.90
CA VAL A 933 -72.57 69.73 -8.80
C VAL A 933 -72.15 68.36 -9.33
N GLU A 934 -72.88 67.29 -9.03
CA GLU A 934 -72.58 65.94 -9.55
C GLU A 934 -72.74 65.87 -11.07
N ILE A 935 -73.80 66.47 -11.62
CA ILE A 935 -74.01 66.58 -13.07
C ILE A 935 -72.92 67.47 -13.69
N SER A 936 -72.55 68.58 -13.07
CA SER A 936 -71.44 69.42 -13.54
C SER A 936 -70.12 68.70 -13.46
N ARG A 937 -69.82 67.94 -12.41
CA ARG A 937 -68.64 67.08 -12.30
C ARG A 937 -68.64 65.99 -13.36
N TYR A 938 -69.78 65.36 -13.66
CA TYR A 938 -69.91 64.38 -14.74
C TYR A 938 -69.71 65.03 -16.12
N ARG A 939 -70.29 66.23 -16.36
CA ARG A 939 -70.02 67.06 -17.56
C ARG A 939 -68.55 67.47 -17.64
N LEU A 940 -67.95 67.85 -16.51
CA LEU A 940 -66.55 68.25 -16.37
C LEU A 940 -65.63 67.08 -16.67
N ARG A 941 -65.95 65.87 -16.17
CA ARG A 941 -65.23 64.64 -16.52
C ARG A 941 -65.24 64.38 -18.01
N LYS A 942 -66.40 64.54 -18.66
CA LYS A 942 -66.50 64.42 -20.13
C LYS A 942 -65.65 65.46 -20.85
N LYS A 943 -65.65 66.72 -20.39
CA LYS A 943 -64.82 67.80 -20.95
C LYS A 943 -63.32 67.61 -20.71
N LEU A 944 -62.95 66.95 -19.61
CA LEU A 944 -61.57 66.65 -19.23
C LEU A 944 -61.07 65.30 -19.80
N GLY A 945 -61.89 64.58 -20.57
CA GLY A 945 -61.50 63.31 -21.19
C GLY A 945 -61.24 62.15 -20.23
N LEU A 946 -61.72 62.22 -18.97
CA LEU A 946 -61.44 61.21 -17.93
C LEU A 946 -62.19 59.88 -18.19
N GLU A 947 -61.46 58.74 -18.22
CA GLU A 947 -62.02 57.37 -18.41
C GLU A 947 -62.82 56.86 -17.19
N GLU A 948 -63.67 55.83 -17.37
CA GLU A 948 -64.58 55.27 -16.35
C GLU A 948 -63.80 54.74 -15.13
N GLY A 949 -63.81 55.52 -14.04
CA GLY A 949 -63.12 55.18 -12.78
C GLY A 949 -62.15 56.25 -12.28
N GLU A 950 -61.59 57.09 -13.16
CA GLU A 950 -60.57 58.06 -12.72
C GLU A 950 -61.13 59.17 -11.83
N ASN A 951 -60.52 59.47 -10.68
CA ASN A 951 -61.04 60.45 -9.74
C ASN A 951 -60.64 61.89 -10.13
N LEU A 952 -61.64 62.70 -10.44
CA LEU A 952 -61.48 64.12 -10.77
C LEU A 952 -60.72 64.94 -9.72
N ALA A 953 -60.89 64.66 -8.42
CA ALA A 953 -60.21 65.40 -7.36
C ALA A 953 -58.71 65.10 -7.29
N GLU A 954 -58.34 63.83 -7.50
CA GLU A 954 -56.93 63.40 -7.56
C GLU A 954 -56.24 63.94 -8.82
N PHE A 955 -56.97 63.96 -9.94
CA PHE A 955 -56.53 64.61 -11.18
C PHE A 955 -56.24 66.11 -10.95
N LEU A 956 -57.15 66.87 -10.33
CA LEU A 956 -56.97 68.31 -10.08
C LEU A 956 -55.91 68.63 -9.00
N GLN A 957 -55.73 67.75 -8.01
CA GLN A 957 -54.60 67.81 -7.07
C GLN A 957 -53.26 67.61 -7.79
N ARG A 958 -53.19 66.73 -8.79
CA ARG A 958 -52.01 66.52 -9.66
C ARG A 958 -51.90 67.50 -10.83
N PHE A 959 -52.94 68.27 -11.11
CA PHE A 959 -52.94 69.40 -12.04
C PHE A 959 -52.17 70.56 -11.42
N ASN A 960 -50.88 70.38 -11.24
CA ASN A 960 -50.13 70.97 -10.15
C ASN A 960 -48.96 71.78 -10.71
N LYS A 961 -48.10 72.23 -9.82
CA LYS A 961 -46.70 71.77 -9.81
C LYS A 961 -46.15 71.39 -11.17
#